data_AF-A0A966BIU5-F1
#
_entry.id   AF-A0A966BIU5-F1
#
_cell.length_a   1.000
_cell.length_b   1.000
_cell.length_c   1.000
_cell.angle_alpha   90.00
_cell.angle_beta   90.00
_cell.angle_gamma   90.00
#
_symmetry.space_group_name_H-M   'P 1'
#
loop_
_entity.id
_entity.type
_entity.pdbx_description
1 polymer ?
#
loop_
_entity_poly.entity_id
_entity_poly.type
_entity_poly.pdbx_seq_one_letter_code
_entity_poly.pdbx_strand_id
1 'polypeptide(L)'
;MKKRIRILFIVFAFLGLFLTVNLTLAQDFGVEEVATGLDGSLAGAEDPRIVVGRFIQFALGFLGILVVLLIMYAGFLWMTSGGSEDKITRAKKILFNGIIGLIIILSSWALTTFILNRFSDVVGDGGGGTVFTNPSLGFTNPGAGAIGNCAVENIYPEDGQKDIPRNTSILITFQEELELNSVCVNDSGASCACDNSGTCNKINPLVFRLFKSDLGDACTTSSCPSVNTNITELITSVTSDKKTLILSPLNYLGASSGHTNYGFKISGDLRKEGGTSMFLGCSIRNLETSFVVSDILDLEPPIIQSGKVFPAPDNQRDVLGLVSSAVAATAEMDIVACPLVFSPATVISVSPSQGAETATVSLDYKGAINSFKVSVPTDGATKAQLFNAANGALLGIADWNLENKAVFPGYLTLETTSYEAGNLWDIVIRPETSADTLRINNSVYIFSDNSVNNNIKTVTNCSSNSPADLSLQAELIQAVISGHQEVSSNFEANKIRLTAKIAGSGGNNIALSTVGSSFLMIKPFSGGLDRTNLSQALDKKDKARNSGIQFSFNEPINPITVSGSADEVSAVVRVVNNNDAALAANSSCENNSDCRSYKCDNGICRGNYLNGNFSISSNYRTVEFLSNEECGINGCGEKIYCLPVNSNLKVEIKAAGLKSCASSVECVAISPFTSCATSGLGYNTCQNLDGKNYPLANLSSLNGVIDLANNSFDANRDGFSAGPRSFYYENNKDVNRGDDYSWSFFISDEINLSPPKITYISPTQGQVQTSFSEPININFDKLMLSQTLKSGSVNIFNGQDTFNHKLVNLKSSSPSPFGFWIKSENVDTAPLDLELDLTTTTINHTPFAESMTFLVQVGSGVKDIYQNCYKASVGPDCPTTEASCCFGVATTELDSQGNCVF
;
A
#
# COMPACT_ATOMS: atom_id res chain seq x y z
N MET A 1 -38.93 -58.98 19.59
CA MET A 1 -38.82 -58.21 18.33
C MET A 1 -38.06 -56.88 18.48
N LYS A 2 -38.38 -56.01 19.45
CA LYS A 2 -37.75 -54.67 19.61
C LYS A 2 -36.22 -54.66 19.82
N LYS A 3 -35.61 -55.72 20.37
CA LYS A 3 -34.15 -55.81 20.59
C LYS A 3 -33.35 -56.16 19.32
N ARG A 4 -33.94 -56.91 18.39
CA ARG A 4 -33.32 -57.26 17.09
C ARG A 4 -33.39 -56.10 16.09
N ILE A 5 -34.45 -55.29 16.16
CA ILE A 5 -34.60 -54.08 15.34
C ILE A 5 -33.59 -52.99 15.75
N ARG A 6 -33.28 -52.83 17.05
CA ARG A 6 -32.23 -51.89 17.50
C ARG A 6 -30.83 -52.29 17.05
N ILE A 7 -30.51 -53.59 17.04
CA ILE A 7 -29.22 -54.08 16.53
C ILE A 7 -29.15 -53.87 15.01
N LEU A 8 -30.25 -54.13 14.28
CA LEU A 8 -30.29 -53.88 12.84
C LEU A 8 -30.11 -52.40 12.50
N PHE A 9 -30.72 -51.50 13.28
CA PHE A 9 -30.61 -50.05 13.08
C PHE A 9 -29.21 -49.52 13.42
N ILE A 10 -28.56 -50.06 14.46
CA ILE A 10 -27.16 -49.70 14.81
C ILE A 10 -26.19 -50.21 13.74
N VAL A 11 -26.41 -51.41 13.20
CA VAL A 11 -25.59 -51.96 12.11
C VAL A 11 -25.79 -51.16 10.82
N PHE A 12 -27.02 -50.74 10.50
CA PHE A 12 -27.30 -49.90 9.32
C PHE A 12 -26.77 -48.47 9.48
N ALA A 13 -26.80 -47.91 10.70
CA ALA A 13 -26.19 -46.62 11.01
C ALA A 13 -24.65 -46.67 10.95
N PHE A 14 -24.03 -47.78 11.39
CA PHE A 14 -22.58 -47.99 11.25
C PHE A 14 -22.17 -48.21 9.79
N LEU A 15 -23.01 -48.89 9.00
CA LEU A 15 -22.77 -49.10 7.56
C LEU A 15 -22.94 -47.80 6.76
N GLY A 16 -23.91 -46.95 7.14
CA GLY A 16 -24.10 -45.62 6.57
C GLY A 16 -22.95 -44.66 6.89
N LEU A 17 -22.38 -44.73 8.10
CA LEU A 17 -21.20 -43.95 8.51
C LEU A 17 -19.91 -44.43 7.81
N PHE A 18 -19.85 -45.71 7.41
CA PHE A 18 -18.76 -46.29 6.62
C PHE A 18 -18.84 -45.97 5.12
N LEU A 19 -20.00 -45.51 4.63
CA LEU A 19 -20.21 -45.13 3.22
C LEU A 19 -19.98 -43.63 2.96
N THR A 20 -19.76 -42.81 4.01
CA THR A 20 -19.45 -41.36 3.90
C THR A 20 -17.97 -41.03 4.15
N VAL A 21 -17.14 -42.03 4.45
CA VAL A 21 -15.68 -41.88 4.39
C VAL A 21 -15.26 -42.10 2.94
N ASN A 22 -14.72 -41.06 2.31
CA ASN A 22 -14.02 -41.21 1.04
C ASN A 22 -13.00 -42.34 1.20
N LEU A 23 -13.14 -43.38 0.38
CA LEU A 23 -12.06 -44.34 0.15
C LEU A 23 -10.93 -43.54 -0.52
N THR A 24 -10.07 -42.93 0.30
CA THR A 24 -8.74 -42.55 -0.14
C THR A 24 -8.13 -43.82 -0.70
N LEU A 25 -7.82 -43.80 -2.01
CA LEU A 25 -6.97 -44.80 -2.64
C LEU A 25 -5.78 -45.07 -1.71
N ALA A 26 -5.49 -46.35 -1.53
CA ALA A 26 -4.50 -46.85 -0.58
C ALA A 26 -3.29 -45.93 -0.46
N GLN A 27 -2.93 -45.61 0.78
CA GLN A 27 -1.65 -44.99 1.11
C GLN A 27 -0.56 -45.84 0.44
N ASP A 28 0.11 -45.30 -0.60
CA ASP A 28 1.22 -45.99 -1.24
C ASP A 28 2.29 -46.23 -0.18
N PHE A 29 2.58 -47.50 0.11
CA PHE A 29 3.64 -47.91 1.02
C PHE A 29 5.03 -47.79 0.34
N GLY A 30 5.21 -46.78 -0.52
CA GLY A 30 6.42 -46.53 -1.29
C GLY A 30 6.81 -47.67 -2.24
N VAL A 31 5.85 -48.47 -2.71
CA VAL A 31 6.16 -49.61 -3.58
C VAL A 31 6.44 -49.13 -5.01
N GLU A 32 5.83 -48.02 -5.42
CA GLU A 32 6.07 -47.37 -6.71
C GLU A 32 7.42 -46.63 -6.75
N GLU A 33 7.86 -46.12 -5.60
CA GLU A 33 9.21 -45.54 -5.38
C GLU A 33 10.31 -46.61 -5.42
N VAL A 34 10.01 -47.84 -4.98
CA VAL A 34 10.93 -48.99 -5.10
C VAL A 34 11.05 -49.49 -6.55
N ALA A 35 9.97 -49.47 -7.33
CA ALA A 35 9.99 -49.89 -8.73
C ALA A 35 10.74 -48.90 -9.64
N THR A 36 10.58 -47.60 -9.39
CA THR A 36 11.30 -46.54 -10.11
C THR A 36 12.77 -46.40 -9.64
N GLY A 37 13.06 -46.75 -8.39
CA GLY A 37 14.43 -46.77 -7.84
C GLY A 37 15.27 -48.01 -8.19
N LEU A 38 14.68 -49.05 -8.78
CA LEU A 38 15.41 -50.28 -9.15
C LEU A 38 16.02 -50.25 -10.56
N ASP A 39 15.55 -49.39 -11.47
CA ASP A 39 15.95 -49.41 -12.88
C ASP A 39 17.05 -48.40 -13.26
N GLY A 40 17.58 -47.65 -12.29
CA GLY A 40 18.52 -46.56 -12.58
C GLY A 40 19.73 -46.39 -11.65
N SER A 41 19.90 -47.16 -10.58
CA SER A 41 20.98 -46.88 -9.62
C SER A 41 21.40 -48.10 -8.78
N LEU A 42 22.04 -49.07 -9.46
CA LEU A 42 22.91 -50.08 -8.82
C LEU A 42 24.37 -49.97 -9.30
N ALA A 43 24.69 -48.94 -10.08
CA ALA A 43 26.03 -48.72 -10.64
C ALA A 43 26.42 -47.24 -10.56
N GLY A 44 26.68 -46.75 -9.35
CA GLY A 44 27.23 -45.42 -9.13
C GLY A 44 27.46 -45.20 -7.65
N ALA A 45 28.69 -44.84 -7.27
CA ALA A 45 29.11 -44.69 -5.89
C ALA A 45 28.30 -43.60 -5.16
N GLU A 46 27.48 -43.98 -4.17
CA GLU A 46 26.84 -43.03 -3.24
C GLU A 46 26.87 -43.53 -1.79
N ASP A 47 26.79 -42.54 -0.90
CA ASP A 47 26.90 -42.58 0.56
C ASP A 47 26.18 -43.81 1.18
N PRO A 48 26.87 -44.60 2.05
CA PRO A 48 26.27 -45.73 2.77
C PRO A 48 24.93 -45.42 3.46
N ARG A 49 24.70 -44.16 3.84
CA ARG A 49 23.46 -43.70 4.49
C ARG A 49 22.23 -43.82 3.57
N ILE A 50 22.39 -43.53 2.28
CA ILE A 50 21.28 -43.59 1.30
C ILE A 50 20.92 -45.05 1.00
N VAL A 51 21.94 -45.91 0.89
CA VAL A 51 21.76 -47.36 0.70
C VAL A 51 21.04 -47.99 1.90
N VAL A 52 21.41 -47.61 3.13
CA VAL A 52 20.76 -48.09 4.36
C VAL A 52 19.32 -47.57 4.46
N GLY A 53 19.07 -46.30 4.14
CA GLY A 53 17.71 -45.73 4.13
C GLY A 53 16.77 -46.48 3.18
N ARG A 54 17.24 -46.76 1.96
CA ARG A 54 16.47 -47.52 0.95
C ARG A 54 16.20 -48.96 1.40
N PHE A 55 17.16 -49.60 2.05
CA PHE A 55 16.98 -50.95 2.62
C PHE A 55 15.95 -50.95 3.76
N ILE A 56 15.96 -49.95 4.64
CA ILE A 56 14.99 -49.82 5.73
C ILE A 56 13.58 -49.60 5.18
N GLN A 57 13.41 -48.75 4.16
CA GLN A 57 12.10 -48.48 3.54
C GLN A 57 11.53 -49.74 2.88
N PHE A 58 12.35 -50.51 2.18
CA PHE A 58 11.96 -51.82 1.65
C PHE A 58 11.55 -52.80 2.76
N ALA A 59 12.31 -52.87 3.85
CA ALA A 59 12.00 -53.76 4.99
C ALA A 59 10.70 -53.36 5.69
N LEU A 60 10.41 -52.07 5.84
CA LEU A 60 9.18 -51.56 6.44
C LEU A 60 7.94 -51.85 5.57
N GLY A 61 8.05 -51.68 4.25
CA GLY A 61 6.99 -52.07 3.32
C GLY A 61 6.68 -53.56 3.38
N PHE A 62 7.73 -54.41 3.41
CA PHE A 62 7.58 -55.86 3.54
C PHE A 62 6.91 -56.27 4.87
N LEU A 63 7.28 -55.64 5.99
CA LEU A 63 6.66 -55.86 7.29
C LEU A 63 5.18 -55.48 7.31
N GLY A 64 4.79 -54.39 6.65
CA GLY A 64 3.40 -53.97 6.50
C GLY A 64 2.54 -55.03 5.81
N ILE A 65 3.03 -55.60 4.71
CA ILE A 65 2.35 -56.68 3.97
C ILE A 65 2.19 -57.93 4.85
N LEU A 66 3.21 -58.31 5.62
CA LEU A 66 3.13 -59.44 6.55
C LEU A 66 2.07 -59.24 7.64
N VAL A 67 1.92 -58.02 8.17
CA VAL A 67 0.88 -57.69 9.15
C VAL A 67 -0.51 -57.89 8.54
N VAL A 68 -0.74 -57.43 7.31
CA VAL A 68 -2.01 -57.63 6.59
C VAL A 68 -2.32 -59.12 6.42
N LEU A 69 -1.34 -59.92 6.01
CA LEU A 69 -1.50 -61.37 5.86
C LEU A 69 -1.83 -62.06 7.20
N LEU A 70 -1.20 -61.65 8.30
CA LEU A 70 -1.49 -62.19 9.63
C LEU A 70 -2.91 -61.82 10.11
N ILE A 71 -3.39 -60.61 9.81
CA ILE A 71 -4.75 -60.19 10.12
C ILE A 71 -5.76 -61.01 9.31
N MET A 72 -5.51 -61.21 8.01
CA MET A 72 -6.35 -62.07 7.18
C MET A 72 -6.38 -63.52 7.68
N TYR A 73 -5.22 -64.07 8.07
CA TYR A 73 -5.13 -65.42 8.63
C TYR A 73 -5.87 -65.54 9.97
N ALA A 74 -5.73 -64.55 10.86
CA ALA A 74 -6.46 -64.50 12.12
C ALA A 74 -7.98 -64.42 11.90
N GLY A 75 -8.41 -63.60 10.93
CA GLY A 75 -9.82 -63.50 10.53
C GLY A 75 -10.36 -64.81 9.98
N PHE A 76 -9.62 -65.47 9.09
CA PHE A 76 -9.99 -66.78 8.57
C PHE A 76 -10.08 -67.86 9.65
N LEU A 77 -9.10 -67.92 10.56
CA LEU A 77 -9.09 -68.86 11.68
C LEU A 77 -10.29 -68.63 12.60
N TRP A 78 -10.65 -67.36 12.85
CA TRP A 78 -11.81 -67.03 13.68
C TRP A 78 -13.12 -67.46 13.02
N MET A 79 -13.30 -67.19 11.73
CA MET A 79 -14.50 -67.57 10.98
C MET A 79 -14.67 -69.10 10.85
N THR A 80 -13.57 -69.84 10.77
CA THR A 80 -13.58 -71.31 10.61
C THR A 80 -13.49 -72.08 11.93
N SER A 81 -13.55 -71.40 13.08
CA SER A 81 -13.36 -72.02 14.40
C SER A 81 -14.52 -72.94 14.85
N GLY A 82 -15.71 -72.85 14.24
CA GLY A 82 -16.83 -73.75 14.53
C GLY A 82 -17.30 -73.78 15.99
N GLY A 83 -16.97 -72.75 16.79
CA GLY A 83 -17.27 -72.68 18.23
C GLY A 83 -16.21 -73.29 19.16
N SER A 84 -15.08 -73.79 18.66
CA SER A 84 -13.94 -74.23 19.49
C SER A 84 -13.28 -73.01 20.15
N GLU A 85 -13.37 -72.91 21.49
CA GLU A 85 -12.80 -71.80 22.26
C GLU A 85 -11.30 -71.66 22.07
N ASP A 86 -10.58 -72.77 21.90
CA ASP A 86 -9.13 -72.78 21.68
C ASP A 86 -8.73 -72.05 20.37
N LYS A 87 -9.47 -72.30 19.28
CA LYS A 87 -9.19 -71.67 17.99
C LYS A 87 -9.55 -70.19 17.98
N ILE A 88 -10.64 -69.81 18.64
CA ILE A 88 -11.05 -68.42 18.81
C ILE A 88 -10.02 -67.65 19.64
N THR A 89 -9.55 -68.25 20.74
CA THR A 89 -8.53 -67.65 21.61
C THR A 89 -7.21 -67.47 20.85
N ARG A 90 -6.83 -68.45 20.03
CA ARG A 90 -5.65 -68.36 19.18
C ARG A 90 -5.77 -67.27 18.11
N ALA A 91 -6.92 -67.17 17.43
CA ALA A 91 -7.17 -66.14 16.44
C ALA A 91 -7.10 -64.73 17.04
N LYS A 92 -7.75 -64.52 18.20
CA LYS A 92 -7.68 -63.25 18.94
C LYS A 92 -6.26 -62.89 19.35
N LYS A 93 -5.47 -63.86 19.82
CA LYS A 93 -4.08 -63.64 20.22
C LYS A 93 -3.20 -63.19 19.04
N ILE A 94 -3.39 -63.79 17.85
CA ILE A 94 -2.67 -63.37 16.63
C ILE A 94 -3.06 -61.94 16.25
N LEU A 95 -4.35 -61.60 16.33
CA LEU A 95 -4.86 -60.27 15.98
C LEU A 95 -4.36 -59.19 16.94
N PHE A 96 -4.37 -59.44 18.26
CA PHE A 96 -3.81 -58.53 19.26
C PHE A 96 -2.30 -58.32 19.08
N ASN A 97 -1.55 -59.40 18.84
CA ASN A 97 -0.12 -59.29 18.60
C ASN A 97 0.21 -58.52 17.30
N GLY A 98 -0.61 -58.71 16.26
CA GLY A 98 -0.49 -57.95 15.00
C GLY A 98 -0.73 -56.47 15.17
N ILE A 99 -1.76 -56.08 15.94
CA ILE A 99 -2.05 -54.67 16.24
C ILE A 99 -0.92 -54.03 17.04
N ILE A 100 -0.39 -54.72 18.05
CA ILE A 100 0.74 -54.21 18.84
C ILE A 100 1.96 -53.98 17.95
N GLY A 101 2.25 -54.93 17.04
CA GLY A 101 3.33 -54.78 16.06
C GLY A 101 3.13 -53.56 15.15
N LEU A 102 1.91 -53.34 14.67
CA LEU A 102 1.58 -52.17 13.84
C LEU A 102 1.78 -50.85 14.58
N ILE A 103 1.33 -50.76 15.83
CA ILE A 103 1.51 -49.55 16.67
C ILE A 103 3.00 -49.25 16.86
N ILE A 104 3.83 -50.26 17.10
CA ILE A 104 5.28 -50.10 17.27
C ILE A 104 5.93 -49.57 16.00
N ILE A 105 5.58 -50.12 14.83
CA ILE A 105 6.10 -49.67 13.53
C ILE A 105 5.75 -48.21 13.28
N LEU A 106 4.48 -47.83 13.46
CA LEU A 106 4.01 -46.46 13.26
C LEU A 106 4.65 -45.47 14.25
N SER A 107 4.79 -45.89 15.52
CA SER A 107 5.42 -45.06 16.56
C SER A 107 6.92 -44.89 16.32
N SER A 108 7.62 -45.94 15.85
CA SER A 108 9.04 -45.88 15.51
C SER A 108 9.27 -44.89 14.38
N TRP A 109 8.44 -44.91 13.33
CA TRP A 109 8.54 -43.95 12.23
C TRP A 109 8.30 -42.52 12.72
N ALA A 110 7.26 -42.29 13.53
CA ALA A 110 6.98 -40.97 14.09
C ALA A 110 8.14 -40.44 14.98
N LEU A 111 8.72 -41.30 15.81
CA LEU A 111 9.87 -40.97 16.66
C LEU A 111 11.14 -40.67 15.86
N THR A 112 11.44 -41.50 14.86
CA THR A 112 12.63 -41.28 14.00
C THR A 112 12.51 -39.96 13.25
N THR A 113 11.35 -39.65 12.67
CA THR A 113 11.11 -38.36 11.99
C THR A 113 11.22 -37.19 12.97
N PHE A 114 10.65 -37.32 14.17
CA PHE A 114 10.78 -36.31 15.22
C PHE A 114 12.24 -36.05 15.61
N ILE A 115 13.05 -37.11 15.75
CA ILE A 115 14.45 -37.02 16.13
C ILE A 115 15.31 -36.44 15.00
N LEU A 116 15.11 -36.87 13.75
CA LEU A 116 15.84 -36.35 12.60
C LEU A 116 15.59 -34.85 12.39
N ASN A 117 14.33 -34.41 12.57
CA ASN A 117 13.98 -32.99 12.51
C ASN A 117 14.71 -32.17 13.59
N ARG A 118 15.02 -32.76 14.75
CA ARG A 118 15.76 -32.08 15.83
C ARG A 118 17.28 -32.14 15.68
N PHE A 119 17.81 -33.15 14.99
CA PHE A 119 19.25 -33.22 14.72
C PHE A 119 19.69 -32.37 13.52
N SER A 120 18.78 -32.13 12.56
CA SER A 120 19.01 -31.18 11.45
C SER A 120 19.20 -29.74 11.93
N ASP A 121 18.63 -29.37 13.08
CA ASP A 121 18.73 -28.01 13.65
C ASP A 121 20.06 -27.74 14.36
N VAL A 122 20.86 -28.78 14.69
CA VAL A 122 22.04 -28.65 15.58
C VAL A 122 23.36 -29.05 14.89
N VAL A 123 23.32 -29.64 13.70
CA VAL A 123 24.51 -29.85 12.87
C VAL A 123 24.63 -28.70 11.87
N GLY A 124 25.08 -27.56 12.37
CA GLY A 124 25.68 -26.54 11.52
C GLY A 124 27.00 -27.08 10.98
N ASP A 125 27.04 -27.42 9.69
CA ASP A 125 28.28 -27.53 8.93
C ASP A 125 28.28 -26.46 7.85
N GLY A 126 29.38 -25.71 7.80
CA GLY A 126 29.54 -24.54 6.96
C GLY A 126 29.75 -24.95 5.51
N GLY A 127 28.80 -24.61 4.65
CA GLY A 127 28.92 -24.72 3.20
C GLY A 127 27.68 -24.19 2.52
N GLY A 128 27.80 -23.04 1.85
CA GLY A 128 26.70 -22.40 1.15
C GLY A 128 26.08 -23.34 0.10
N GLY A 129 24.81 -23.65 0.30
CA GLY A 129 23.98 -24.44 -0.61
C GLY A 129 22.55 -24.41 -0.09
N THR A 130 21.76 -23.42 -0.52
CA THR A 130 20.33 -23.35 -0.23
C THR A 130 19.64 -24.55 -0.88
N VAL A 131 19.25 -25.51 -0.06
CA VAL A 131 18.42 -26.66 -0.46
C VAL A 131 17.04 -26.13 -0.85
N PHE A 132 16.63 -26.42 -2.09
CA PHE A 132 15.25 -26.28 -2.55
C PHE A 132 14.42 -27.36 -1.86
N THR A 133 13.77 -27.03 -0.75
CA THR A 133 12.74 -27.90 -0.19
C THR A 133 11.38 -27.50 -0.74
N ASN A 134 10.84 -28.41 -1.57
CA ASN A 134 9.43 -28.68 -1.84
C ASN A 134 8.40 -27.74 -1.17
N PRO A 135 7.43 -27.13 -1.90
CA PRO A 135 6.41 -26.24 -1.35
C PRO A 135 5.39 -26.92 -0.41
N SER A 136 5.62 -28.17 0.01
CA SER A 136 4.75 -28.91 0.94
C SER A 136 5.09 -28.73 2.42
N LEU A 137 6.13 -27.96 2.76
CA LEU A 137 6.51 -27.62 4.14
C LEU A 137 6.79 -26.12 4.17
N GLY A 138 5.86 -25.33 4.73
CA GLY A 138 5.82 -23.86 4.70
C GLY A 138 6.99 -23.15 5.39
N PHE A 139 8.21 -23.37 4.92
CA PHE A 139 9.36 -22.54 5.23
C PHE A 139 9.44 -21.39 4.22
N THR A 140 9.51 -20.18 4.75
CA THR A 140 9.68 -18.92 4.02
C THR A 140 10.94 -18.98 3.17
N ASN A 141 10.83 -18.80 1.85
CA ASN A 141 11.98 -18.52 0.99
C ASN A 141 12.55 -17.15 1.39
N PRO A 142 13.69 -17.09 2.10
CA PRO A 142 14.11 -15.84 2.71
C PRO A 142 14.48 -14.79 1.66
N GLY A 143 14.91 -15.21 0.47
CA GLY A 143 15.29 -14.33 -0.64
C GLY A 143 14.10 -13.61 -1.29
N ALA A 144 12.87 -14.09 -1.11
CA ALA A 144 11.68 -13.38 -1.57
C ALA A 144 11.45 -12.07 -0.78
N GLY A 145 12.07 -11.92 0.39
CA GLY A 145 12.03 -10.70 1.20
C GLY A 145 12.64 -9.45 0.54
N ALA A 146 13.30 -9.60 -0.61
CA ALA A 146 13.73 -8.46 -1.42
C ALA A 146 12.56 -7.76 -2.15
N ILE A 147 11.41 -8.42 -2.29
CA ILE A 147 10.21 -7.90 -2.97
C ILE A 147 9.38 -7.04 -2.01
N GLY A 148 9.04 -5.83 -2.43
CA GLY A 148 8.20 -4.89 -1.69
C GLY A 148 9.01 -3.98 -0.77
N ASN A 149 9.52 -4.50 0.35
CA ASN A 149 10.21 -3.67 1.36
C ASN A 149 11.67 -3.33 1.02
N CYS A 150 12.25 -3.90 -0.05
CA CYS A 150 13.64 -3.66 -0.42
C CYS A 150 13.84 -3.44 -1.93
N ALA A 151 14.80 -4.10 -2.58
CA ALA A 151 15.27 -3.77 -3.92
C ALA A 151 14.22 -3.87 -5.04
N VAL A 152 13.28 -4.81 -4.94
CA VAL A 152 12.34 -5.14 -6.02
C VAL A 152 10.97 -4.52 -5.72
N GLU A 153 10.48 -3.70 -6.64
CA GLU A 153 9.14 -3.11 -6.59
C GLU A 153 8.07 -4.14 -7.00
N ASN A 154 8.29 -4.82 -8.13
CA ASN A 154 7.36 -5.81 -8.66
C ASN A 154 8.07 -6.86 -9.53
N ILE A 155 7.51 -8.06 -9.61
CA ILE A 155 8.04 -9.17 -10.41
C ILE A 155 6.91 -9.97 -11.05
N TYR A 156 7.14 -10.41 -12.30
CA TYR A 156 6.27 -11.32 -13.03
C TYR A 156 7.10 -12.41 -13.71
N PRO A 157 6.72 -13.70 -13.67
CA PRO A 157 5.66 -14.26 -12.83
C PRO A 157 5.87 -13.99 -11.34
N GLU A 158 4.77 -13.97 -10.59
CA GLU A 158 4.80 -13.75 -9.15
C GLU A 158 5.38 -14.96 -8.41
N ASP A 159 5.84 -14.75 -7.18
CA ASP A 159 6.37 -15.84 -6.36
C ASP A 159 5.29 -16.88 -6.05
N GLY A 160 5.59 -18.14 -6.40
CA GLY A 160 4.67 -19.27 -6.28
C GLY A 160 3.56 -19.30 -7.34
N GLN A 161 3.58 -18.42 -8.34
CA GLN A 161 2.56 -18.41 -9.39
C GLN A 161 2.61 -19.71 -10.20
N LYS A 162 1.43 -20.27 -10.49
CA LYS A 162 1.27 -21.53 -11.22
C LYS A 162 0.65 -21.30 -12.59
N ASP A 163 0.72 -22.33 -13.41
CA ASP A 163 0.10 -22.38 -14.74
C ASP A 163 0.59 -21.27 -15.69
N ILE A 164 1.87 -20.91 -15.59
CA ILE A 164 2.49 -19.92 -16.49
C ILE A 164 2.65 -20.54 -17.88
N PRO A 165 2.25 -19.85 -18.96
CA PRO A 165 2.51 -20.32 -20.31
C PRO A 165 4.00 -20.38 -20.67
N ARG A 166 4.35 -21.27 -21.60
CA ARG A 166 5.76 -21.60 -21.89
C ARG A 166 6.54 -20.50 -22.61
N ASN A 167 5.84 -19.59 -23.28
CA ASN A 167 6.41 -18.47 -24.04
C ASN A 167 6.38 -17.13 -23.29
N THR A 168 5.99 -17.14 -22.02
CA THR A 168 5.88 -15.94 -21.19
C THR A 168 7.25 -15.36 -20.80
N SER A 169 7.41 -14.06 -20.97
CA SER A 169 8.59 -13.29 -20.53
C SER A 169 8.58 -13.06 -19.01
N ILE A 170 9.77 -12.96 -18.42
CA ILE A 170 9.97 -12.65 -16.99
C ILE A 170 10.32 -11.16 -16.86
N LEU A 171 9.58 -10.43 -16.03
CA LEU A 171 9.75 -9.00 -15.81
C LEU A 171 10.09 -8.70 -14.35
N ILE A 172 11.09 -7.86 -14.11
CA ILE A 172 11.45 -7.39 -12.76
C ILE A 172 11.57 -5.87 -12.79
N THR A 173 10.82 -5.19 -11.92
CA THR A 173 10.94 -3.74 -11.71
C THR A 173 11.62 -3.47 -10.37
N PHE A 174 12.69 -2.68 -10.40
CA PHE A 174 13.48 -2.30 -9.23
C PHE A 174 13.07 -0.90 -8.72
N GLN A 175 13.27 -0.67 -7.43
CA GLN A 175 12.99 0.64 -6.82
C GLN A 175 13.97 1.74 -7.30
N GLU A 176 15.21 1.32 -7.61
CA GLU A 176 16.32 2.18 -8.05
C GLU A 176 16.79 1.81 -9.46
N GLU A 177 17.44 2.75 -10.15
CA GLU A 177 17.94 2.57 -11.52
C GLU A 177 19.09 1.56 -11.57
N LEU A 178 19.08 0.70 -12.59
CA LEU A 178 20.06 -0.37 -12.80
C LEU A 178 21.35 0.16 -13.43
N GLU A 179 22.49 -0.34 -12.96
CA GLU A 179 23.75 -0.22 -13.71
C GLU A 179 23.78 -1.28 -14.82
N LEU A 180 23.53 -0.87 -16.06
CA LEU A 180 23.32 -1.75 -17.21
C LEU A 180 24.48 -2.72 -17.50
N ASN A 181 25.72 -2.37 -17.14
CA ASN A 181 26.90 -3.23 -17.29
C ASN A 181 26.87 -4.46 -16.36
N SER A 182 26.15 -4.36 -15.23
CA SER A 182 25.97 -5.51 -14.33
C SER A 182 24.92 -6.48 -14.85
N VAL A 183 24.05 -6.03 -15.77
CA VAL A 183 22.88 -6.78 -16.25
C VAL A 183 23.23 -7.75 -17.38
N CYS A 184 23.96 -7.28 -18.38
CA CYS A 184 24.16 -7.99 -19.64
C CYS A 184 25.64 -8.29 -19.94
N VAL A 185 25.85 -9.32 -20.75
CA VAL A 185 27.14 -9.70 -21.34
C VAL A 185 27.00 -9.79 -22.86
N ASN A 186 28.12 -9.66 -23.56
CA ASN A 186 28.17 -9.84 -25.01
C ASN A 186 28.36 -11.33 -25.37
N ASP A 187 28.43 -11.63 -26.68
CA ASP A 187 28.67 -12.98 -27.18
C ASP A 187 29.97 -13.63 -26.68
N SER A 188 30.96 -12.82 -26.29
CA SER A 188 32.23 -13.29 -25.71
C SER A 188 32.17 -13.49 -24.19
N GLY A 189 31.03 -13.22 -23.55
CA GLY A 189 30.83 -13.31 -22.10
C GLY A 189 31.38 -12.13 -21.30
N ALA A 190 31.82 -11.04 -21.96
CA ALA A 190 32.28 -9.83 -21.28
C ALA A 190 31.08 -8.92 -20.95
N SER A 191 31.06 -8.36 -19.73
CA SER A 191 30.06 -7.40 -19.29
C SER A 191 29.97 -6.19 -20.22
N CYS A 192 28.75 -5.77 -20.53
CA CYS A 192 28.47 -4.63 -21.38
C CYS A 192 27.11 -4.02 -21.04
N ALA A 193 26.86 -2.80 -21.50
CA ALA A 193 25.63 -2.09 -21.21
C ALA A 193 24.46 -2.74 -21.97
N CYS A 194 23.43 -3.16 -21.24
CA CYS A 194 22.17 -3.58 -21.82
C CYS A 194 21.38 -2.37 -22.36
N ASP A 195 21.75 -1.91 -23.55
CA ASP A 195 21.27 -0.67 -24.18
C ASP A 195 20.17 -0.91 -25.23
N ASN A 196 19.63 -2.13 -25.31
CA ASN A 196 18.68 -2.57 -26.32
C ASN A 196 19.18 -2.44 -27.78
N SER A 197 20.49 -2.31 -28.02
CA SER A 197 21.07 -2.24 -29.37
C SER A 197 21.06 -3.58 -30.14
N GLY A 198 20.71 -4.67 -29.45
CA GLY A 198 20.77 -6.03 -29.98
C GLY A 198 22.16 -6.67 -29.97
N THR A 199 23.22 -5.93 -29.62
CA THR A 199 24.61 -6.46 -29.55
C THR A 199 25.02 -6.92 -28.15
N CYS A 200 24.41 -6.33 -27.12
CA CYS A 200 24.60 -6.67 -25.71
C CYS A 200 23.25 -6.95 -25.06
N ASN A 201 22.73 -8.16 -25.26
CA ASN A 201 21.39 -8.55 -24.82
C ASN A 201 21.34 -9.95 -24.18
N LYS A 202 22.49 -10.56 -23.89
CA LYS A 202 22.55 -11.83 -23.15
C LYS A 202 22.62 -11.52 -21.66
N ILE A 203 21.81 -12.24 -20.88
CA ILE A 203 21.79 -12.09 -19.43
C ILE A 203 23.14 -12.44 -18.81
N ASN A 204 23.62 -11.67 -17.84
CA ASN A 204 24.85 -11.96 -17.12
C ASN A 204 24.66 -13.19 -16.20
N PRO A 205 25.27 -14.35 -16.51
CA PRO A 205 25.02 -15.59 -15.77
C PRO A 205 25.65 -15.62 -14.36
N LEU A 206 26.52 -14.65 -14.04
CA LEU A 206 27.07 -14.48 -12.68
C LEU A 206 26.10 -13.76 -11.75
N VAL A 207 25.21 -12.95 -12.31
CA VAL A 207 24.24 -12.15 -11.55
C VAL A 207 22.88 -12.83 -11.54
N PHE A 208 22.45 -13.36 -12.67
CA PHE A 208 21.11 -13.93 -12.83
C PHE A 208 21.16 -15.42 -13.05
N ARG A 209 20.15 -16.10 -12.50
CA ARG A 209 20.01 -17.52 -12.68
C ARG A 209 18.57 -17.95 -12.81
N LEU A 210 18.28 -18.67 -13.88
CA LEU A 210 17.01 -19.34 -14.14
C LEU A 210 17.28 -20.84 -14.32
N PHE A 211 16.63 -21.68 -13.53
CA PHE A 211 16.90 -23.13 -13.53
C PHE A 211 15.65 -23.92 -13.10
N LYS A 212 15.64 -25.22 -13.40
CA LYS A 212 14.54 -26.12 -13.01
C LYS A 212 14.67 -26.50 -11.53
N SER A 213 13.69 -26.13 -10.71
CA SER A 213 13.76 -26.31 -9.25
C SER A 213 13.84 -27.77 -8.82
N ASP A 214 13.21 -28.69 -9.57
CA ASP A 214 13.20 -30.12 -9.26
C ASP A 214 14.61 -30.76 -9.35
N LEU A 215 15.54 -30.07 -10.01
CA LEU A 215 16.95 -30.48 -10.15
C LEU A 215 17.87 -29.76 -9.14
N GLY A 216 17.28 -28.99 -8.21
CA GLY A 216 17.97 -28.22 -7.17
C GLY A 216 18.70 -26.98 -7.70
N ASP A 217 19.65 -26.47 -6.93
CA ASP A 217 20.63 -25.45 -7.34
C ASP A 217 22.02 -25.94 -6.89
N ALA A 218 22.53 -26.97 -7.55
CA ALA A 218 23.82 -27.55 -7.20
C ALA A 218 25.00 -26.85 -7.90
N CYS A 219 24.83 -25.62 -8.42
CA CYS A 219 25.97 -24.93 -9.03
C CYS A 219 26.74 -24.13 -8.00
N THR A 220 28.06 -24.23 -8.13
CA THR A 220 29.00 -23.36 -7.42
C THR A 220 29.33 -22.15 -8.29
N THR A 221 30.02 -21.15 -7.72
CA THR A 221 30.52 -19.96 -8.45
C THR A 221 31.46 -20.27 -9.62
N SER A 222 31.84 -21.54 -9.85
CA SER A 222 32.81 -21.95 -10.87
C SER A 222 32.37 -23.09 -11.80
N SER A 223 31.28 -23.81 -11.51
CA SER A 223 30.72 -24.82 -12.43
C SER A 223 29.31 -25.31 -12.02
N CYS A 224 28.53 -25.69 -13.03
CA CYS A 224 27.17 -26.25 -12.92
C CYS A 224 27.12 -27.69 -13.44
N PRO A 225 26.37 -28.61 -12.80
CA PRO A 225 26.01 -29.89 -13.42
C PRO A 225 25.21 -29.66 -14.72
N SER A 226 25.49 -30.44 -15.77
CA SER A 226 24.87 -30.27 -17.11
C SER A 226 23.35 -30.37 -17.12
N VAL A 227 22.77 -31.16 -16.21
CA VAL A 227 21.32 -31.34 -16.03
C VAL A 227 20.65 -30.13 -15.39
N ASN A 228 21.39 -29.28 -14.68
CA ASN A 228 20.88 -28.12 -13.94
C ASN A 228 21.62 -26.85 -14.37
N THR A 229 21.71 -26.68 -15.70
CA THR A 229 22.39 -25.55 -16.32
C THR A 229 21.50 -24.31 -16.25
N ASN A 230 22.13 -23.17 -15.97
CA ASN A 230 21.47 -21.87 -16.02
C ASN A 230 20.93 -21.64 -17.45
N ILE A 231 19.66 -21.27 -17.56
CA ILE A 231 19.05 -20.93 -18.85
C ILE A 231 19.53 -19.53 -19.23
N THR A 232 20.44 -19.48 -20.20
CA THR A 232 21.02 -18.23 -20.72
C THR A 232 20.48 -17.86 -22.11
N GLU A 233 19.64 -18.71 -22.71
CA GLU A 233 18.97 -18.47 -23.99
C GLU A 233 17.75 -17.54 -23.82
N LEU A 234 18.02 -16.35 -23.30
CA LEU A 234 17.06 -15.29 -23.05
C LEU A 234 17.54 -14.03 -23.78
N ILE A 235 16.62 -13.30 -24.39
CA ILE A 235 16.85 -11.91 -24.81
C ILE A 235 16.56 -11.03 -23.60
N THR A 236 17.55 -10.23 -23.22
CA THR A 236 17.41 -9.24 -22.15
C THR A 236 17.19 -7.86 -22.73
N SER A 237 16.24 -7.13 -22.18
CA SER A 237 15.96 -5.73 -22.51
C SER A 237 15.64 -4.94 -21.24
N VAL A 238 15.88 -3.63 -21.28
CA VAL A 238 15.66 -2.74 -20.12
C VAL A 238 14.87 -1.52 -20.56
N THR A 239 13.92 -1.05 -19.76
CA THR A 239 13.17 0.19 -20.02
C THR A 239 14.08 1.43 -20.01
N SER A 240 13.63 2.52 -20.64
CA SER A 240 14.42 3.77 -20.75
C SER A 240 14.76 4.39 -19.40
N ASP A 241 13.90 4.22 -18.40
CA ASP A 241 14.13 4.63 -17.00
C ASP A 241 15.13 3.73 -16.24
N LYS A 242 15.65 2.68 -16.90
CA LYS A 242 16.59 1.69 -16.35
C LYS A 242 16.07 0.93 -15.12
N LYS A 243 14.76 0.88 -14.88
CA LYS A 243 14.20 0.22 -13.68
C LYS A 243 13.56 -1.12 -13.96
N THR A 244 13.04 -1.35 -15.15
CA THR A 244 12.37 -2.62 -15.49
C THR A 244 13.22 -3.44 -16.43
N LEU A 245 13.54 -4.66 -15.99
CA LEU A 245 14.24 -5.70 -16.73
C LEU A 245 13.22 -6.65 -17.37
N ILE A 246 13.36 -6.92 -18.66
CA ILE A 246 12.54 -7.86 -19.43
C ILE A 246 13.45 -8.99 -19.90
N LEU A 247 13.07 -10.23 -19.59
CA LEU A 247 13.76 -11.45 -20.00
C LEU A 247 12.81 -12.29 -20.86
N SER A 248 13.02 -12.27 -22.17
CA SER A 248 12.19 -12.99 -23.14
C SER A 248 12.87 -14.29 -23.56
N PRO A 249 12.25 -15.47 -23.33
CA PRO A 249 12.82 -16.75 -23.72
C PRO A 249 12.99 -16.88 -25.25
N LEU A 250 14.18 -17.30 -25.69
CA LEU A 250 14.41 -17.65 -27.10
C LEU A 250 13.76 -19.00 -27.46
N ASN A 251 13.69 -19.90 -26.48
CA ASN A 251 13.06 -21.20 -26.55
C ASN A 251 11.97 -21.30 -25.49
N TYR A 252 10.92 -22.08 -25.77
CA TYR A 252 9.82 -22.29 -24.82
C TYR A 252 10.33 -22.91 -23.53
N LEU A 253 9.99 -22.28 -22.40
CA LEU A 253 10.23 -22.82 -21.07
C LEU A 253 9.38 -24.09 -20.84
N GLY A 254 9.75 -24.90 -19.86
CA GLY A 254 9.02 -26.11 -19.49
C GLY A 254 9.07 -27.23 -20.53
N ALA A 255 8.45 -28.35 -20.19
CA ALA A 255 8.28 -29.49 -21.08
C ALA A 255 7.05 -29.31 -22.00
N SER A 256 6.96 -30.10 -23.07
CA SER A 256 5.78 -30.14 -23.95
C SER A 256 4.57 -30.84 -23.33
N SER A 257 4.72 -31.41 -22.14
CA SER A 257 3.66 -32.10 -21.40
C SER A 257 3.92 -32.00 -19.90
N GLY A 258 2.89 -31.64 -19.13
CA GLY A 258 2.97 -31.48 -17.70
C GLY A 258 3.66 -30.20 -17.24
N HIS A 259 3.69 -30.00 -15.92
CA HIS A 259 4.20 -28.79 -15.28
C HIS A 259 5.69 -28.90 -14.97
N THR A 260 6.41 -27.79 -15.10
CA THR A 260 7.84 -27.69 -14.75
C THR A 260 8.05 -26.56 -13.76
N ASN A 261 8.67 -26.85 -12.61
CA ASN A 261 9.00 -25.85 -11.61
C ASN A 261 10.30 -25.12 -11.98
N TYR A 262 10.27 -23.79 -11.92
CA TYR A 262 11.41 -22.92 -12.17
C TYR A 262 11.78 -22.11 -10.92
N GLY A 263 13.07 -22.01 -10.65
CA GLY A 263 13.66 -21.10 -9.68
C GLY A 263 14.36 -19.96 -10.40
N PHE A 264 14.15 -18.74 -9.91
CA PHE A 264 14.82 -17.54 -10.41
C PHE A 264 15.57 -16.83 -9.28
N LYS A 265 16.86 -16.56 -9.51
CA LYS A 265 17.77 -15.93 -8.55
C LYS A 265 18.46 -14.72 -9.14
N ILE A 266 18.60 -13.69 -8.32
CA ILE A 266 19.46 -12.54 -8.58
C ILE A 266 20.45 -12.43 -7.43
N SER A 267 21.75 -12.45 -7.74
CA SER A 267 22.80 -12.35 -6.73
C SER A 267 22.99 -10.91 -6.24
N GLY A 268 23.72 -10.76 -5.13
CA GLY A 268 24.11 -9.46 -4.58
C GLY A 268 25.06 -8.65 -5.48
N ASP A 269 25.54 -9.24 -6.58
CA ASP A 269 26.42 -8.56 -7.52
C ASP A 269 25.70 -7.64 -8.48
N LEU A 270 24.36 -7.73 -8.58
CA LEU A 270 23.55 -6.75 -9.31
C LEU A 270 23.80 -5.35 -8.74
N ARG A 271 24.10 -4.38 -9.61
CA ARG A 271 24.46 -3.02 -9.21
C ARG A 271 23.39 -2.01 -9.61
N LYS A 272 23.22 -1.00 -8.76
CA LYS A 272 22.45 0.20 -9.09
C LYS A 272 23.34 1.28 -9.68
N GLU A 273 22.74 2.23 -10.38
CA GLU A 273 23.45 3.40 -10.91
C GLU A 273 24.22 4.10 -9.77
N GLY A 274 25.55 4.15 -9.89
CA GLY A 274 26.47 4.55 -8.82
C GLY A 274 27.35 3.43 -8.24
N GLY A 275 27.19 2.17 -8.67
CA GLY A 275 28.14 1.06 -8.47
C GLY A 275 27.98 0.25 -7.19
N THR A 276 27.08 0.65 -6.29
CA THR A 276 26.74 -0.14 -5.09
C THR A 276 25.80 -1.30 -5.42
N SER A 277 25.75 -2.32 -4.57
CA SER A 277 24.79 -3.42 -4.72
C SER A 277 23.35 -2.93 -4.68
N MET A 278 22.51 -3.47 -5.58
CA MET A 278 21.06 -3.23 -5.61
C MET A 278 20.38 -3.75 -4.33
N PHE A 279 20.94 -4.77 -3.68
CA PHE A 279 20.40 -5.37 -2.45
C PHE A 279 21.07 -4.81 -1.18
N LEU A 280 21.74 -3.67 -1.27
CA LEU A 280 22.35 -3.02 -0.11
C LEU A 280 21.25 -2.55 0.86
N GLY A 281 21.28 -3.05 2.09
CA GLY A 281 20.28 -2.71 3.11
C GLY A 281 19.12 -3.70 3.21
N CYS A 282 19.01 -4.66 2.28
CA CYS A 282 18.07 -5.77 2.41
C CYS A 282 18.52 -6.73 3.52
N SER A 283 17.55 -7.36 4.20
CA SER A 283 17.82 -8.43 5.18
C SER A 283 18.64 -9.57 4.57
N ILE A 284 18.45 -9.81 3.27
CA ILE A 284 19.22 -10.77 2.48
C ILE A 284 19.67 -10.11 1.19
N ARG A 285 20.93 -10.31 0.82
CA ARG A 285 21.58 -9.66 -0.34
C ARG A 285 21.36 -10.41 -1.64
N ASN A 286 20.17 -10.94 -1.86
CA ASN A 286 19.77 -11.60 -3.10
C ASN A 286 18.24 -11.50 -3.28
N LEU A 287 17.78 -11.84 -4.48
CA LEU A 287 16.39 -12.21 -4.73
C LEU A 287 16.35 -13.70 -5.05
N GLU A 288 15.36 -14.40 -4.50
CA GLU A 288 15.05 -15.78 -4.86
C GLU A 288 13.54 -15.95 -4.93
N THR A 289 13.04 -16.46 -6.05
CA THR A 289 11.62 -16.72 -6.29
C THR A 289 11.44 -18.00 -7.09
N SER A 290 10.23 -18.54 -7.10
CA SER A 290 9.86 -19.71 -7.91
C SER A 290 8.51 -19.54 -8.58
N PHE A 291 8.32 -20.22 -9.72
CA PHE A 291 7.05 -20.26 -10.44
C PHE A 291 6.93 -21.58 -11.21
N VAL A 292 5.70 -21.93 -11.60
CA VAL A 292 5.41 -23.20 -12.29
C VAL A 292 4.92 -22.92 -13.71
N VAL A 293 5.69 -23.41 -14.68
CA VAL A 293 5.36 -23.33 -16.10
C VAL A 293 4.51 -24.54 -16.51
N SER A 294 3.40 -24.30 -17.18
CA SER A 294 2.49 -25.30 -17.74
C SER A 294 3.01 -25.88 -19.06
N ASP A 295 2.25 -26.78 -19.68
CA ASP A 295 2.51 -27.29 -21.03
C ASP A 295 1.82 -26.48 -22.15
N ILE A 296 1.15 -25.37 -21.80
CA ILE A 296 0.36 -24.54 -22.72
C ILE A 296 1.19 -23.37 -23.26
N LEU A 297 0.95 -23.02 -24.54
CA LEU A 297 1.41 -21.78 -25.14
C LEU A 297 0.31 -20.73 -25.07
N ASP A 298 0.70 -19.51 -24.75
CA ASP A 298 -0.20 -18.37 -24.78
C ASP A 298 -0.21 -17.75 -26.17
N LEU A 299 -1.38 -17.81 -26.78
CA LEU A 299 -1.67 -17.28 -28.11
C LEU A 299 -2.84 -16.30 -28.06
N GLU A 300 -3.29 -15.91 -26.86
CA GLU A 300 -4.38 -14.95 -26.71
C GLU A 300 -3.79 -13.55 -26.85
N PRO A 301 -4.28 -12.73 -27.80
CA PRO A 301 -3.89 -11.33 -27.88
C PRO A 301 -4.31 -10.55 -26.63
N PRO A 302 -3.50 -9.57 -26.16
CA PRO A 302 -3.95 -8.69 -25.11
C PRO A 302 -5.07 -7.79 -25.64
N ILE A 303 -6.03 -7.47 -24.78
CA ILE A 303 -7.16 -6.58 -25.07
C ILE A 303 -7.34 -5.55 -23.95
N ILE A 304 -7.82 -4.35 -24.29
CA ILE A 304 -8.38 -3.42 -23.30
C ILE A 304 -9.86 -3.75 -23.20
N GLN A 305 -10.36 -4.14 -22.04
CA GLN A 305 -11.79 -4.49 -21.89
C GLN A 305 -12.69 -3.24 -21.95
N SER A 306 -13.95 -3.41 -22.38
CA SER A 306 -14.93 -2.31 -22.41
C SER A 306 -15.12 -1.75 -21.00
N GLY A 307 -15.06 -0.43 -20.84
CA GLY A 307 -15.23 0.24 -19.54
C GLY A 307 -13.97 0.25 -18.67
N LYS A 308 -12.83 -0.29 -19.13
CA LYS A 308 -11.53 -0.23 -18.42
C LYS A 308 -10.64 0.93 -18.89
N VAL A 309 -11.25 2.06 -19.29
CA VAL A 309 -10.55 3.29 -19.66
C VAL A 309 -11.07 4.47 -18.85
N PHE A 310 -10.17 5.37 -18.47
CA PHE A 310 -10.46 6.62 -17.79
C PHE A 310 -9.64 7.77 -18.41
N PRO A 311 -10.23 8.94 -18.68
CA PRO A 311 -11.67 9.23 -18.68
C PRO A 311 -12.46 8.29 -19.59
N ALA A 312 -13.72 8.03 -19.23
CA ALA A 312 -14.63 7.24 -20.04
C ALA A 312 -14.86 7.93 -21.41
N PRO A 313 -15.15 7.17 -22.48
CA PRO A 313 -15.44 7.74 -23.78
C PRO A 313 -16.61 8.74 -23.70
N ASP A 314 -16.42 9.93 -24.24
CA ASP A 314 -17.40 11.02 -24.19
C ASP A 314 -17.42 11.80 -25.50
N ASN A 315 -18.62 11.99 -26.06
CA ASN A 315 -18.84 12.60 -27.36
C ASN A 315 -19.36 14.04 -27.29
N GLN A 316 -19.78 14.54 -26.13
CA GLN A 316 -20.42 15.85 -26.02
C GLN A 316 -19.94 16.63 -24.80
N ARG A 317 -19.46 17.85 -25.04
CA ARG A 317 -19.12 18.78 -23.95
C ARG A 317 -20.35 19.13 -23.12
N ASP A 318 -20.19 19.11 -21.81
CA ASP A 318 -21.20 19.56 -20.85
C ASP A 318 -21.58 21.06 -21.01
N VAL A 319 -22.83 21.38 -20.68
CA VAL A 319 -23.30 22.77 -20.65
C VAL A 319 -23.10 23.34 -19.25
N LEU A 320 -22.28 24.40 -19.15
CA LEU A 320 -22.13 25.18 -17.93
C LEU A 320 -23.43 25.97 -17.67
N GLY A 321 -24.20 25.57 -16.65
CA GLY A 321 -25.37 26.30 -16.17
C GLY A 321 -25.04 27.43 -15.19
N LEU A 322 -26.08 28.02 -14.60
CA LEU A 322 -25.99 29.18 -13.70
C LEU A 322 -24.96 28.96 -12.58
N VAL A 323 -23.98 29.85 -12.50
CA VAL A 323 -22.95 29.87 -11.47
C VAL A 323 -23.51 30.53 -10.21
N SER A 324 -23.62 29.79 -9.10
CA SER A 324 -23.79 30.43 -7.79
C SER A 324 -22.40 30.78 -7.24
N SER A 325 -22.14 32.06 -6.98
CA SER A 325 -20.86 32.48 -6.37
C SER A 325 -20.67 31.85 -4.98
N ALA A 326 -19.42 31.54 -4.61
CA ALA A 326 -19.11 31.07 -3.26
C ALA A 326 -19.51 32.12 -2.21
N VAL A 327 -20.02 31.66 -1.08
CA VAL A 327 -20.43 32.49 0.07
C VAL A 327 -19.44 32.28 1.20
N ALA A 328 -18.91 33.38 1.77
CA ALA A 328 -18.00 33.31 2.91
C ALA A 328 -18.76 32.98 4.20
N ALA A 329 -18.19 32.10 5.03
CA ALA A 329 -18.73 31.79 6.34
C ALA A 329 -18.64 33.01 7.27
N THR A 330 -19.61 33.13 8.18
CA THR A 330 -19.65 34.20 9.18
C THR A 330 -19.77 33.65 10.59
N ALA A 331 -19.14 34.33 11.54
CA ALA A 331 -19.22 34.05 12.97
C ALA A 331 -19.51 35.34 13.74
N GLU A 332 -19.99 35.20 14.98
CA GLU A 332 -20.28 36.34 15.85
C GLU A 332 -19.73 36.07 17.26
N MET A 333 -19.08 37.07 17.84
CA MET A 333 -18.63 37.04 19.23
C MET A 333 -19.32 38.17 19.99
N ASP A 334 -20.09 37.81 21.01
CA ASP A 334 -20.79 38.74 21.88
C ASP A 334 -20.00 38.89 23.20
N ILE A 335 -19.58 40.11 23.53
CA ILE A 335 -18.89 40.41 24.78
C ILE A 335 -19.95 40.68 25.84
N VAL A 336 -19.98 39.82 26.85
CA VAL A 336 -21.01 39.81 27.91
C VAL A 336 -20.48 40.27 29.26
N ALA A 337 -19.17 40.22 29.46
CA ALA A 337 -18.51 40.76 30.66
C ALA A 337 -17.13 41.31 30.32
N CYS A 338 -16.53 42.02 31.27
CA CYS A 338 -15.15 42.47 31.19
C CYS A 338 -14.17 41.29 31.31
N PRO A 339 -13.17 41.16 30.42
CA PRO A 339 -12.14 40.11 30.51
C PRO A 339 -11.18 40.34 31.69
N LEU A 340 -10.70 39.25 32.28
CA LEU A 340 -9.72 39.27 33.35
C LEU A 340 -8.29 39.42 32.81
N VAL A 341 -7.49 40.22 33.52
CA VAL A 341 -6.05 40.35 33.29
C VAL A 341 -5.26 39.59 34.34
N PHE A 342 -4.03 39.22 33.98
CA PHE A 342 -3.12 38.59 34.92
C PHE A 342 -2.75 39.54 36.07
N SER A 343 -2.93 39.10 37.31
CA SER A 343 -2.44 39.81 38.51
C SER A 343 -1.68 38.83 39.40
N PRO A 344 -0.45 39.16 39.84
CA PRO A 344 0.29 38.34 40.79
C PRO A 344 -0.40 38.36 42.17
N ALA A 345 -0.13 37.34 42.99
CA ALA A 345 -0.59 37.31 44.37
C ALA A 345 0.10 38.42 45.20
N THR A 346 -0.68 39.14 46.00
CA THR A 346 -0.16 40.26 46.83
C THR A 346 -0.60 40.13 48.28
N VAL A 347 0.28 40.46 49.22
CA VAL A 347 -0.06 40.53 50.65
C VAL A 347 -0.90 41.77 50.92
N ILE A 348 -2.08 41.60 51.52
CA ILE A 348 -2.95 42.71 51.93
C ILE A 348 -2.58 43.14 53.36
N SER A 349 -2.44 42.18 54.27
CA SER A 349 -2.06 42.46 55.66
C SER A 349 -1.42 41.26 56.34
N VAL A 350 -0.54 41.54 57.30
CA VAL A 350 0.00 40.57 58.24
C VAL A 350 -0.27 41.10 59.64
N SER A 351 -1.13 40.42 60.39
CA SER A 351 -1.56 40.85 61.72
C SER A 351 -1.04 39.86 62.76
N PRO A 352 -0.09 40.27 63.63
CA PRO A 352 0.36 39.43 64.73
C PRO A 352 -0.70 39.37 65.83
N SER A 353 -0.83 38.19 66.42
CA SER A 353 -1.78 37.84 67.47
C SER A 353 -1.08 36.98 68.53
N GLN A 354 -1.57 36.99 69.77
CA GLN A 354 -1.05 36.17 70.89
C GLN A 354 0.46 36.33 71.15
N GLY A 355 0.93 37.58 71.36
CA GLY A 355 2.32 37.85 71.75
C GLY A 355 3.33 37.88 70.60
N ALA A 356 2.89 37.62 69.36
CA ALA A 356 3.74 37.69 68.18
C ALA A 356 4.20 39.13 67.84
N GLU A 357 5.41 39.24 67.33
CA GLU A 357 5.97 40.50 66.81
C GLU A 357 5.57 40.72 65.34
N THR A 358 5.87 41.92 64.82
CA THR A 358 5.57 42.26 63.41
C THR A 358 6.39 41.35 62.49
N ALA A 359 5.73 40.79 61.49
CA ALA A 359 6.35 39.89 60.52
C ALA A 359 6.14 40.38 59.09
N THR A 360 7.10 40.10 58.22
CA THR A 360 7.01 40.30 56.77
C THR A 360 6.72 38.98 56.09
N VAL A 361 5.96 39.03 54.98
CA VAL A 361 5.57 37.84 54.22
C VAL A 361 5.96 38.03 52.76
N SER A 362 6.65 37.03 52.20
CA SER A 362 6.88 36.90 50.76
C SER A 362 6.03 35.75 50.22
N LEU A 363 5.33 35.94 49.10
CA LEU A 363 4.39 34.94 48.53
C LEU A 363 5.01 34.16 47.37
N ASP A 364 4.71 32.87 47.31
CA ASP A 364 4.96 31.97 46.17
C ASP A 364 3.69 31.14 45.86
N TYR A 365 2.53 31.70 46.21
CA TYR A 365 1.24 30.99 46.17
C TYR A 365 0.52 31.21 44.83
N LYS A 366 0.15 30.11 44.17
CA LYS A 366 -0.58 30.09 42.88
C LYS A 366 -2.01 29.57 42.97
N GLY A 367 -2.58 29.49 44.18
CA GLY A 367 -3.93 28.95 44.40
C GLY A 367 -4.97 30.01 44.78
N ALA A 368 -6.16 29.56 45.19
CA ALA A 368 -7.33 30.42 45.44
C ALA A 368 -7.55 30.86 46.91
N ILE A 369 -6.71 30.42 47.85
CA ILE A 369 -6.83 30.80 49.27
C ILE A 369 -6.53 32.29 49.44
N ASN A 370 -7.42 33.01 50.11
CA ASN A 370 -7.31 34.46 50.36
C ASN A 370 -6.81 34.82 51.77
N SER A 371 -6.65 33.83 52.64
CA SER A 371 -6.20 34.04 54.02
C SER A 371 -5.51 32.81 54.63
N PHE A 372 -4.38 33.04 55.27
CA PHE A 372 -3.55 32.04 55.93
C PHE A 372 -3.36 32.37 57.41
N LYS A 373 -3.11 31.35 58.21
CA LYS A 373 -2.70 31.48 59.61
C LYS A 373 -1.38 30.75 59.82
N VAL A 374 -0.39 31.41 60.39
CA VAL A 374 0.86 30.77 60.82
C VAL A 374 0.90 30.76 62.33
N SER A 375 1.13 29.60 62.96
CA SER A 375 1.26 29.49 64.41
C SER A 375 2.49 28.72 64.84
N VAL A 376 3.03 29.04 66.02
CA VAL A 376 4.09 28.28 66.69
C VAL A 376 3.47 27.36 67.75
N PRO A 377 3.59 26.02 67.63
CA PRO A 377 2.98 25.06 68.55
C PRO A 377 3.44 25.24 70.00
N THR A 378 2.55 24.98 70.95
CA THR A 378 2.83 25.11 72.40
C THR A 378 3.66 23.96 72.97
N ASP A 379 3.79 22.85 72.25
CA ASP A 379 4.49 21.62 72.65
C ASP A 379 5.91 21.50 72.06
N GLY A 380 6.41 22.55 71.39
CA GLY A 380 7.80 22.63 70.93
C GLY A 380 8.06 23.82 70.01
N ALA A 381 8.75 24.85 70.52
CA ALA A 381 9.05 26.11 69.82
C ALA A 381 10.14 25.99 68.73
N THR A 382 10.15 24.91 67.94
CA THR A 382 11.14 24.70 66.87
C THR A 382 10.53 24.74 65.47
N LYS A 383 9.20 24.71 65.35
CA LYS A 383 8.49 24.66 64.06
C LYS A 383 7.37 25.70 63.98
N ALA A 384 7.04 26.10 62.75
CA ALA A 384 5.86 26.88 62.41
C ALA A 384 4.86 26.01 61.63
N GLN A 385 3.58 26.21 61.86
CA GLN A 385 2.49 25.52 61.16
C GLN A 385 1.65 26.51 60.37
N LEU A 386 1.42 26.22 59.08
CA LEU A 386 0.58 27.02 58.18
C LEU A 386 -0.80 26.38 58.06
N PHE A 387 -1.83 27.18 58.25
CA PHE A 387 -3.23 26.79 58.13
C PHE A 387 -3.95 27.65 57.10
N ASN A 388 -4.96 27.08 56.46
CA ASN A 388 -5.98 27.84 55.77
C ASN A 388 -6.88 28.52 56.82
N ALA A 389 -6.92 29.85 56.82
CA ALA A 389 -7.62 30.59 57.87
C ALA A 389 -9.15 30.42 57.81
N ALA A 390 -9.71 30.07 56.65
CA ALA A 390 -11.15 29.94 56.44
C ALA A 390 -11.73 28.62 56.96
N ASN A 391 -10.98 27.51 56.83
CA ASN A 391 -11.47 26.17 57.19
C ASN A 391 -10.60 25.46 58.25
N GLY A 392 -9.49 26.06 58.68
CA GLY A 392 -8.59 25.52 59.70
C GLY A 392 -7.74 24.33 59.24
N ALA A 393 -7.73 24.00 57.94
CA ALA A 393 -6.93 22.89 57.43
C ALA A 393 -5.43 23.20 57.52
N LEU A 394 -4.64 22.25 58.02
CA LEU A 394 -3.18 22.34 58.05
C LEU A 394 -2.64 22.18 56.62
N LEU A 395 -1.95 23.19 56.11
CA LEU A 395 -1.40 23.26 54.76
C LEU A 395 0.09 22.90 54.71
N GLY A 396 0.82 23.09 55.81
CA GLY A 396 2.25 22.78 55.87
C GLY A 396 2.87 23.03 57.24
N ILE A 397 4.05 22.45 57.45
CA ILE A 397 4.88 22.66 58.64
C ILE A 397 6.28 23.03 58.15
N ALA A 398 6.89 24.06 58.73
CA ALA A 398 8.23 24.53 58.39
C ALA A 398 9.10 24.64 59.65
N ASP A 399 10.38 24.33 59.54
CA ASP A 399 11.35 24.64 60.58
C ASP A 399 11.80 26.10 60.48
N TRP A 400 12.04 26.74 61.62
CA TRP A 400 12.62 28.08 61.65
C TRP A 400 14.12 28.02 61.34
N ASN A 401 14.60 28.90 60.46
CA ASN A 401 16.03 29.00 60.16
C ASN A 401 16.78 29.92 61.14
N LEU A 402 18.10 30.03 60.99
CA LEU A 402 18.98 30.89 61.83
C LEU A 402 18.67 32.40 61.71
N GLU A 403 17.80 32.80 60.78
CA GLU A 403 17.37 34.18 60.53
C GLU A 403 15.90 34.41 60.92
N ASN A 404 15.29 33.50 61.71
CA ASN A 404 13.87 33.57 62.12
C ASN A 404 12.88 33.62 60.93
N LYS A 405 13.17 32.86 59.87
CA LYS A 405 12.28 32.67 58.72
C LYS A 405 11.68 31.26 58.71
N ALA A 406 10.39 31.18 58.44
CA ALA A 406 9.66 29.95 58.18
C ALA A 406 9.23 29.92 56.70
N VAL A 407 9.75 28.95 55.94
CA VAL A 407 9.49 28.82 54.50
C VAL A 407 8.46 27.71 54.26
N PHE A 408 7.33 28.04 53.66
CA PHE A 408 6.31 27.09 53.20
C PHE A 408 6.31 27.07 51.66
N PRO A 409 7.01 26.11 51.01
CA PRO A 409 7.15 26.06 49.55
C PRO A 409 5.79 26.03 48.85
N GLY A 410 5.62 26.83 47.80
CA GLY A 410 4.35 26.95 47.06
C GLY A 410 3.25 27.71 47.80
N TYR A 411 3.53 28.30 48.96
CA TYR A 411 2.61 29.16 49.71
C TYR A 411 3.26 30.50 50.07
N LEU A 412 4.07 30.56 51.11
CA LEU A 412 4.65 31.81 51.60
C LEU A 412 5.90 31.59 52.46
N THR A 413 6.73 32.62 52.57
CA THR A 413 7.80 32.72 53.57
C THR A 413 7.42 33.79 54.58
N LEU A 414 7.43 33.43 55.87
CA LEU A 414 7.20 34.35 56.99
C LEU A 414 8.55 34.69 57.65
N GLU A 415 8.84 35.97 57.84
CA GLU A 415 10.05 36.49 58.50
C GLU A 415 9.66 37.37 59.68
N THR A 416 10.21 37.12 60.87
CA THR A 416 9.89 37.85 62.12
C THR A 416 11.16 38.15 62.91
N THR A 417 11.14 39.16 63.77
CA THR A 417 12.28 39.51 64.65
C THR A 417 12.49 38.47 65.75
N SER A 418 11.42 37.88 66.28
CA SER A 418 11.46 36.76 67.23
C SER A 418 10.21 35.89 67.12
N TYR A 419 10.29 34.67 67.65
CA TYR A 419 9.15 33.76 67.75
C TYR A 419 9.20 32.98 69.07
N GLU A 420 8.03 32.81 69.71
CA GLU A 420 7.84 32.03 70.93
C GLU A 420 6.67 31.04 70.75
N ALA A 421 6.63 30.01 71.59
CA ALA A 421 5.51 29.06 71.63
C ALA A 421 4.19 29.79 71.89
N GLY A 422 3.20 29.60 71.01
CA GLY A 422 1.91 30.27 71.07
C GLY A 422 1.77 31.49 70.15
N ASN A 423 2.85 31.98 69.53
CA ASN A 423 2.76 33.10 68.58
C ASN A 423 1.91 32.73 67.36
N LEU A 424 1.11 33.70 66.89
CA LEU A 424 0.22 33.53 65.74
C LEU A 424 0.24 34.75 64.81
N TRP A 425 0.21 34.51 63.50
CA TRP A 425 0.07 35.55 62.47
C TRP A 425 -1.11 35.25 61.55
N ASP A 426 -2.02 36.21 61.44
CA ASP A 426 -3.11 36.22 60.46
C ASP A 426 -2.63 36.94 59.19
N ILE A 427 -2.59 36.24 58.07
CA ILE A 427 -2.09 36.76 56.79
C ILE A 427 -3.25 36.80 55.81
N VAL A 428 -3.61 38.00 55.35
CA VAL A 428 -4.65 38.18 54.32
C VAL A 428 -3.97 38.51 53.01
N ILE A 429 -4.32 37.79 51.95
CA ILE A 429 -3.72 37.95 50.62
C ILE A 429 -4.80 38.15 49.56
N ARG A 430 -4.40 38.80 48.46
CA ARG A 430 -5.12 38.71 47.19
C ARG A 430 -4.47 37.58 46.39
N PRO A 431 -5.21 36.50 46.03
CA PRO A 431 -4.66 35.41 45.25
C PRO A 431 -4.35 35.85 43.81
N GLU A 432 -3.52 35.05 43.13
CA GLU A 432 -3.19 35.25 41.71
C GLU A 432 -4.45 35.09 40.84
N THR A 433 -4.59 35.95 39.82
CA THR A 433 -5.65 35.81 38.80
C THR A 433 -5.02 35.50 37.45
N SER A 434 -5.48 34.43 36.80
CA SER A 434 -5.09 34.11 35.41
C SER A 434 -5.77 35.06 34.43
N ALA A 435 -5.07 35.43 33.35
CA ALA A 435 -5.65 36.22 32.27
C ALA A 435 -6.59 35.37 31.41
N ASP A 436 -7.64 36.01 30.90
CA ASP A 436 -8.49 35.41 29.88
C ASP A 436 -7.74 35.34 28.53
N THR A 437 -8.16 34.43 27.66
CA THR A 437 -7.56 34.26 26.31
C THR A 437 -8.62 34.02 25.24
N LEU A 438 -8.38 34.57 24.05
CA LEU A 438 -9.15 34.31 22.83
C LEU A 438 -8.28 33.51 21.86
N ARG A 439 -8.84 32.47 21.26
CA ARG A 439 -8.16 31.65 20.25
C ARG A 439 -8.94 31.64 18.95
N ILE A 440 -8.24 31.94 17.86
CA ILE A 440 -8.72 31.80 16.48
C ILE A 440 -7.77 30.81 15.81
N ASN A 441 -8.25 29.59 15.59
CA ASN A 441 -7.45 28.48 15.05
C ASN A 441 -6.14 28.27 15.84
N ASN A 442 -4.97 28.54 15.25
CA ASN A 442 -3.66 28.42 15.91
C ASN A 442 -3.16 29.72 16.57
N SER A 443 -3.86 30.84 16.37
CA SER A 443 -3.51 32.14 16.97
C SER A 443 -4.12 32.28 18.35
N VAL A 444 -3.28 32.52 19.37
CA VAL A 444 -3.71 32.77 20.75
C VAL A 444 -3.48 34.24 21.10
N TYR A 445 -4.52 34.88 21.63
CA TYR A 445 -4.53 36.26 22.09
C TYR A 445 -4.79 36.30 23.59
N ILE A 446 -3.96 37.05 24.33
CA ILE A 446 -4.01 37.10 25.80
C ILE A 446 -4.48 38.48 26.24
N PHE A 447 -5.45 38.57 27.15
CA PHE A 447 -5.91 39.85 27.68
C PHE A 447 -4.92 40.40 28.72
N SER A 448 -4.50 41.66 28.55
CA SER A 448 -3.49 42.28 29.42
C SER A 448 -3.67 43.80 29.57
N ASP A 449 -2.93 44.41 30.48
CA ASP A 449 -2.91 45.88 30.67
C ASP A 449 -2.12 46.64 29.59
N ASN A 450 -1.40 45.91 28.71
CA ASN A 450 -0.62 46.46 27.61
C ASN A 450 -1.09 45.94 26.25
N SER A 451 -0.58 46.56 25.18
CA SER A 451 -0.87 46.21 23.79
C SER A 451 0.36 45.71 23.04
N VAL A 452 1.27 45.00 23.73
CA VAL A 452 2.52 44.50 23.14
C VAL A 452 2.31 43.07 22.63
N ASN A 453 2.85 42.74 21.44
CA ASN A 453 2.67 41.44 20.76
C ASN A 453 1.19 41.14 20.45
N ASN A 454 0.75 39.88 20.58
CA ASN A 454 -0.63 39.44 20.36
C ASN A 454 -1.54 39.69 21.58
N ASN A 455 -1.16 40.60 22.48
CA ASN A 455 -1.98 40.90 23.65
C ASN A 455 -3.13 41.85 23.31
N ILE A 456 -4.31 41.56 23.84
CA ILE A 456 -5.48 42.42 23.75
C ILE A 456 -5.53 43.29 24.99
N LYS A 457 -5.53 44.61 24.80
CA LYS A 457 -5.65 45.55 25.91
C LYS A 457 -7.05 45.48 26.52
N THR A 458 -7.14 45.42 27.84
CA THR A 458 -8.44 45.51 28.55
C THR A 458 -8.82 46.96 28.85
N VAL A 459 -10.12 47.22 28.94
CA VAL A 459 -10.64 48.54 29.33
C VAL A 459 -10.26 48.84 30.78
N THR A 460 -9.64 50.00 31.01
CA THR A 460 -9.22 50.43 32.35
C THR A 460 -10.44 50.65 33.25
N ASN A 461 -10.49 50.01 34.42
CA ASN A 461 -11.62 50.04 35.37
C ASN A 461 -12.93 49.41 34.86
N CYS A 462 -12.85 48.40 33.99
CA CYS A 462 -13.99 47.59 33.55
C CYS A 462 -14.57 46.75 34.72
N SER A 463 -15.25 47.42 35.65
CA SER A 463 -15.85 46.81 36.86
C SER A 463 -17.37 46.85 36.84
N SER A 464 -17.96 47.59 35.89
CA SER A 464 -19.40 47.86 35.84
C SER A 464 -20.18 47.04 34.80
N ASN A 465 -19.49 46.28 33.93
CA ASN A 465 -20.08 45.64 32.72
C ASN A 465 -21.01 46.59 31.95
N SER A 466 -20.70 47.90 31.95
CA SER A 466 -21.50 48.91 31.28
C SER A 466 -21.49 48.68 29.77
N PRO A 467 -22.61 48.92 29.06
CA PRO A 467 -22.64 48.81 27.60
C PRO A 467 -21.54 49.61 26.88
N ALA A 468 -21.11 50.74 27.46
CA ALA A 468 -20.01 51.55 26.92
C ALA A 468 -18.64 50.84 27.06
N ASP A 469 -18.39 50.19 28.21
CA ASP A 469 -17.15 49.47 28.48
C ASP A 469 -17.05 48.21 27.59
N LEU A 470 -18.16 47.48 27.43
CA LEU A 470 -18.23 46.29 26.58
C LEU A 470 -18.06 46.65 25.09
N SER A 471 -18.61 47.79 24.66
CA SER A 471 -18.42 48.29 23.30
C SER A 471 -16.98 48.72 23.04
N LEU A 472 -16.34 49.38 24.00
CA LEU A 472 -14.94 49.76 23.90
C LEU A 472 -14.02 48.52 23.91
N GLN A 473 -14.38 47.49 24.68
CA GLN A 473 -13.67 46.23 24.67
C GLN A 473 -13.78 45.52 23.30
N ALA A 474 -14.93 45.62 22.62
CA ALA A 474 -15.12 45.09 21.27
C ALA A 474 -14.20 45.76 20.25
N GLU A 475 -14.07 47.08 20.32
CA GLU A 475 -13.16 47.86 19.48
C GLU A 475 -11.70 47.41 19.69
N LEU A 476 -11.26 47.25 20.94
CA LEU A 476 -9.90 46.82 21.26
C LEU A 476 -9.59 45.40 20.78
N ILE A 477 -10.55 44.48 20.89
CA ILE A 477 -10.41 43.13 20.32
C ILE A 477 -10.33 43.21 18.79
N GLN A 478 -11.25 43.97 18.16
CA GLN A 478 -11.32 44.10 16.70
C GLN A 478 -10.02 44.64 16.11
N ALA A 479 -9.41 45.65 16.73
CA ALA A 479 -8.17 46.27 16.28
C ALA A 479 -6.97 45.30 16.24
N VAL A 480 -6.94 44.29 17.13
CA VAL A 480 -5.88 43.27 17.14
C VAL A 480 -6.17 42.18 16.11
N ILE A 481 -7.42 41.71 16.02
CA ILE A 481 -7.78 40.60 15.13
C ILE A 481 -7.96 41.02 13.67
N SER A 482 -8.07 42.32 13.35
CA SER A 482 -8.20 42.80 11.96
C SER A 482 -6.99 42.44 11.09
N GLY A 483 -5.83 42.17 11.71
CA GLY A 483 -4.62 41.69 11.04
C GLY A 483 -4.55 40.18 10.83
N HIS A 484 -5.54 39.39 11.28
CA HIS A 484 -5.49 37.93 11.19
C HIS A 484 -5.48 37.44 9.74
N GLN A 485 -4.75 36.36 9.45
CA GLN A 485 -4.56 35.88 8.07
C GLN A 485 -5.82 35.24 7.47
N GLU A 486 -6.69 34.66 8.29
CA GLU A 486 -7.83 33.86 7.82
C GLU A 486 -9.20 34.59 7.91
N VAL A 487 -9.31 35.64 8.72
CA VAL A 487 -10.59 36.30 9.03
C VAL A 487 -10.52 37.81 8.87
N SER A 488 -11.61 38.38 8.39
CA SER A 488 -11.90 39.82 8.43
C SER A 488 -12.85 40.08 9.59
N SER A 489 -12.62 41.16 10.33
CA SER A 489 -13.40 41.51 11.52
C SER A 489 -14.04 42.88 11.40
N ASN A 490 -15.29 42.97 11.83
CA ASN A 490 -15.99 44.23 12.05
C ASN A 490 -16.69 44.17 13.42
N PHE A 491 -16.93 45.31 14.06
CA PHE A 491 -17.63 45.36 15.33
C PHE A 491 -18.82 46.33 15.29
N GLU A 492 -19.85 46.01 16.08
CA GLU A 492 -21.04 46.84 16.28
C GLU A 492 -21.45 46.72 17.74
N ALA A 493 -21.35 47.82 18.50
CA ALA A 493 -21.53 47.82 19.95
C ALA A 493 -20.64 46.77 20.65
N ASN A 494 -21.21 45.86 21.43
CA ASN A 494 -20.50 44.80 22.14
C ASN A 494 -20.33 43.51 21.30
N LYS A 495 -20.61 43.57 19.99
CA LYS A 495 -20.56 42.42 19.09
C LYS A 495 -19.43 42.55 18.09
N ILE A 496 -18.79 41.43 17.78
CA ILE A 496 -17.77 41.34 16.74
C ILE A 496 -18.25 40.32 15.72
N ARG A 497 -18.46 40.77 14.48
CA ARG A 497 -18.78 39.91 13.36
C ARG A 497 -17.51 39.57 12.61
N LEU A 498 -17.25 38.28 12.45
CA LEU A 498 -16.13 37.75 11.68
C LEU A 498 -16.62 37.18 10.36
N THR A 499 -15.85 37.39 9.30
CA THR A 499 -16.08 36.82 7.97
C THR A 499 -14.81 36.13 7.51
N ALA A 500 -14.90 34.89 7.02
CA ALA A 500 -13.76 34.18 6.45
C ALA A 500 -13.24 34.94 5.21
N LYS A 501 -11.92 35.10 5.08
CA LYS A 501 -11.33 35.80 3.92
C LYS A 501 -11.45 35.00 2.61
N ILE A 502 -11.55 33.67 2.71
CA ILE A 502 -11.79 32.77 1.59
C ILE A 502 -13.26 32.34 1.64
N ALA A 503 -13.99 32.56 0.55
CA ALA A 503 -15.38 32.13 0.43
C ALA A 503 -15.48 30.63 0.12
N GLY A 504 -16.43 29.93 0.74
CA GLY A 504 -16.57 28.47 0.62
C GLY A 504 -17.02 27.79 1.91
N SER A 505 -17.36 26.50 1.81
CA SER A 505 -17.75 25.65 2.94
C SER A 505 -16.59 25.47 3.94
N GLY A 506 -15.35 25.49 3.48
CA GLY A 506 -14.15 25.42 4.33
C GLY A 506 -14.04 26.56 5.36
N GLY A 507 -14.67 27.71 5.11
CA GLY A 507 -14.75 28.80 6.08
C GLY A 507 -15.56 28.44 7.34
N ASN A 508 -16.42 27.42 7.28
CA ASN A 508 -17.21 26.95 8.43
C ASN A 508 -16.33 26.28 9.50
N ASN A 509 -15.09 25.91 9.15
CA ASN A 509 -14.21 25.12 10.01
C ASN A 509 -13.19 25.97 10.79
N ILE A 510 -13.25 27.30 10.68
CA ILE A 510 -12.39 28.19 11.45
C ILE A 510 -12.79 28.09 12.93
N ALA A 511 -11.92 27.48 13.74
CA ALA A 511 -12.20 27.27 15.16
C ALA A 511 -12.09 28.59 15.96
N LEU A 512 -13.09 28.85 16.78
CA LEU A 512 -13.14 29.97 17.72
C LEU A 512 -13.34 29.43 19.14
N SER A 513 -12.45 29.78 20.06
CA SER A 513 -12.58 29.39 21.46
C SER A 513 -12.02 30.44 22.42
N THR A 514 -12.40 30.33 23.68
CA THR A 514 -11.93 31.20 24.77
C THR A 514 -11.62 30.36 25.99
N VAL A 515 -10.59 30.74 26.75
CA VAL A 515 -10.25 30.12 28.04
C VAL A 515 -10.22 31.23 29.09
N GLY A 516 -11.01 31.09 30.15
CA GLY A 516 -11.12 32.09 31.20
C GLY A 516 -12.56 32.31 31.67
N SER A 517 -12.81 33.49 32.26
CA SER A 517 -14.15 33.91 32.71
C SER A 517 -15.18 33.88 31.58
N SER A 518 -16.48 33.79 31.88
CA SER A 518 -17.56 33.75 30.88
C SER A 518 -17.80 35.09 30.16
N PHE A 519 -16.74 35.82 29.82
CA PHE A 519 -16.78 37.17 29.25
C PHE A 519 -17.20 37.20 27.77
N LEU A 520 -17.09 36.08 27.06
CA LEU A 520 -17.33 35.97 25.62
C LEU A 520 -18.32 34.85 25.30
N MET A 521 -19.38 35.17 24.56
CA MET A 521 -20.25 34.18 23.92
C MET A 521 -19.90 34.08 22.44
N ILE A 522 -19.62 32.86 21.96
CA ILE A 522 -19.18 32.61 20.58
C ILE A 522 -20.29 31.89 19.83
N LYS A 523 -20.72 32.47 18.70
CA LYS A 523 -21.44 31.76 17.65
C LYS A 523 -20.41 31.33 16.60
N PRO A 524 -20.20 30.02 16.39
CA PRO A 524 -19.17 29.52 15.49
C PRO A 524 -19.45 29.92 14.04
N PHE A 525 -18.43 29.76 13.18
CA PHE A 525 -18.57 30.02 11.75
C PHE A 525 -19.64 29.11 11.14
N SER A 526 -20.54 29.73 10.37
CA SER A 526 -21.59 29.03 9.64
C SER A 526 -22.01 29.81 8.38
N GLY A 527 -22.73 29.13 7.48
CA GLY A 527 -23.29 29.73 6.27
C GLY A 527 -22.33 29.84 5.09
N GLY A 528 -21.10 29.36 5.21
CA GLY A 528 -20.17 29.25 4.08
C GLY A 528 -20.64 28.19 3.09
N LEU A 529 -20.72 28.56 1.81
CA LEU A 529 -21.14 27.68 0.72
C LEU A 529 -20.12 27.75 -0.41
N ASP A 530 -19.76 26.60 -0.96
CA ASP A 530 -18.89 26.54 -2.13
C ASP A 530 -19.60 27.10 -3.37
N ARG A 531 -18.80 27.54 -4.34
CA ARG A 531 -19.32 27.84 -5.67
C ARG A 531 -19.93 26.56 -6.23
N THR A 532 -21.19 26.61 -6.66
CA THR A 532 -21.79 25.50 -7.40
C THR A 532 -21.90 25.89 -8.87
N ASN A 533 -21.25 25.11 -9.72
CA ASN A 533 -21.52 25.11 -11.15
C ASN A 533 -22.59 24.03 -11.37
N LEU A 534 -23.81 24.43 -11.71
CA LEU A 534 -24.79 23.47 -12.22
C LEU A 534 -24.41 23.15 -13.66
N SER A 535 -23.50 22.19 -13.88
CA SER A 535 -23.28 21.65 -15.22
C SER A 535 -24.39 20.64 -15.54
N GLN A 536 -25.01 20.78 -16.71
CA GLN A 536 -25.88 19.76 -17.24
C GLN A 536 -25.04 18.83 -18.11
N ALA A 537 -24.91 17.58 -17.68
CA ALA A 537 -24.25 16.56 -18.48
C ALA A 537 -25.09 16.27 -19.73
N LEU A 538 -24.49 16.39 -20.91
CA LEU A 538 -25.16 16.07 -22.18
C LEU A 538 -24.99 14.58 -22.54
N ASP A 539 -23.82 14.03 -22.26
CA ASP A 539 -23.47 12.61 -22.38
C ASP A 539 -22.82 12.15 -21.07
N LYS A 540 -21.50 11.95 -21.07
CA LYS A 540 -20.71 11.63 -19.88
C LYS A 540 -20.17 12.92 -19.31
N LYS A 541 -20.13 13.03 -17.97
CA LYS A 541 -19.67 14.27 -17.32
C LYS A 541 -18.21 14.57 -17.68
N ASP A 542 -17.94 15.78 -18.15
CA ASP A 542 -16.58 16.28 -18.42
C ASP A 542 -15.70 16.08 -17.17
N LYS A 543 -14.55 15.44 -17.34
CA LYS A 543 -13.66 15.17 -16.20
C LYS A 543 -12.80 16.40 -15.88
N ALA A 544 -12.46 16.56 -14.61
CA ALA A 544 -11.64 17.66 -14.12
C ALA A 544 -10.27 17.68 -14.80
N ARG A 545 -9.69 18.86 -15.02
CA ARG A 545 -8.44 18.98 -15.78
C ARG A 545 -7.22 18.38 -15.10
N ASN A 546 -7.25 18.14 -13.80
CA ASN A 546 -6.19 17.43 -13.08
C ASN A 546 -6.29 15.91 -13.14
N SER A 547 -7.18 15.36 -13.97
CA SER A 547 -7.28 13.93 -14.23
C SER A 547 -6.01 13.39 -14.89
N GLY A 548 -5.51 12.27 -14.37
CA GLY A 548 -4.68 11.35 -15.15
C GLY A 548 -5.54 10.59 -16.18
N ILE A 549 -4.88 10.03 -17.18
CA ILE A 549 -5.52 9.09 -18.13
C ILE A 549 -5.03 7.70 -17.75
N GLN A 550 -5.91 6.72 -17.73
CA GLN A 550 -5.59 5.36 -17.32
C GLN A 550 -6.37 4.34 -18.14
N PHE A 551 -5.73 3.25 -18.51
CA PHE A 551 -6.38 2.13 -19.19
C PHE A 551 -5.70 0.82 -18.82
N SER A 552 -6.48 -0.26 -18.77
CA SER A 552 -5.99 -1.57 -18.31
C SER A 552 -6.23 -2.66 -19.35
N PHE A 553 -5.21 -3.50 -19.52
CA PHE A 553 -5.28 -4.73 -20.30
C PHE A 553 -5.79 -5.90 -19.44
N ASN A 554 -6.40 -6.90 -20.09
CA ASN A 554 -6.80 -8.16 -19.46
C ASN A 554 -5.60 -8.94 -18.87
N GLU A 555 -4.41 -8.71 -19.41
CA GLU A 555 -3.18 -9.42 -19.07
C GLU A 555 -1.95 -8.50 -19.04
N PRO A 556 -0.82 -8.96 -18.48
CA PRO A 556 0.42 -8.19 -18.46
C PRO A 556 0.97 -7.93 -19.87
N ILE A 557 1.42 -6.70 -20.12
CA ILE A 557 2.02 -6.30 -21.40
C ILE A 557 3.49 -5.90 -21.27
N ASN A 558 4.19 -5.93 -22.40
CA ASN A 558 5.58 -5.51 -22.45
C ASN A 558 5.70 -3.99 -22.28
N PRO A 559 6.43 -3.49 -21.24
CA PRO A 559 6.50 -2.08 -20.92
C PRO A 559 7.32 -1.24 -21.91
N ILE A 560 8.18 -1.86 -22.74
CA ILE A 560 9.18 -1.17 -23.58
C ILE A 560 8.54 -0.13 -24.50
N THR A 561 7.36 -0.40 -25.04
CA THR A 561 6.71 0.46 -26.04
C THR A 561 5.62 1.36 -25.47
N VAL A 562 5.33 1.27 -24.17
CA VAL A 562 4.21 1.97 -23.52
C VAL A 562 4.60 2.73 -22.25
N SER A 563 5.82 2.58 -21.76
CA SER A 563 6.33 3.27 -20.57
C SER A 563 7.52 4.15 -20.95
N GLY A 564 7.47 5.42 -20.55
CA GLY A 564 8.45 6.44 -20.90
C GLY A 564 7.83 7.81 -21.15
N SER A 565 8.65 8.78 -21.51
CA SER A 565 8.17 10.11 -21.88
C SER A 565 7.29 10.04 -23.12
N ALA A 566 6.34 10.98 -23.25
CA ALA A 566 5.43 11.02 -24.40
C ALA A 566 6.18 11.07 -25.75
N ASP A 567 7.39 11.64 -25.79
CA ASP A 567 8.22 11.65 -26.99
C ASP A 567 8.72 10.25 -27.36
N GLU A 568 9.28 9.52 -26.39
CA GLU A 568 9.84 8.17 -26.57
C GLU A 568 8.80 7.17 -27.07
N VAL A 569 7.56 7.24 -26.55
CA VAL A 569 6.51 6.25 -26.86
C VAL A 569 5.50 6.71 -27.90
N SER A 570 5.60 7.96 -28.41
CA SER A 570 4.63 8.59 -29.32
C SER A 570 4.32 7.81 -30.60
N ALA A 571 5.22 6.91 -31.03
CA ALA A 571 5.02 6.05 -32.19
C ALA A 571 3.95 4.97 -31.95
N VAL A 572 3.78 4.55 -30.69
CA VAL A 572 2.90 3.45 -30.24
C VAL A 572 1.72 3.96 -29.44
N VAL A 573 1.96 4.83 -28.45
CA VAL A 573 0.90 5.42 -27.60
C VAL A 573 1.07 6.93 -27.49
N ARG A 574 -0.03 7.67 -27.66
CA ARG A 574 -0.02 9.14 -27.54
C ARG A 574 -1.39 9.71 -27.19
N VAL A 575 -1.37 10.90 -26.60
CA VAL A 575 -2.55 11.73 -26.37
C VAL A 575 -2.50 12.91 -27.34
N VAL A 576 -3.56 13.12 -28.11
CA VAL A 576 -3.64 14.14 -29.16
C VAL A 576 -4.97 14.88 -29.10
N ASN A 577 -5.07 15.97 -29.85
CA ASN A 577 -6.33 16.63 -30.11
C ASN A 577 -7.26 15.72 -30.92
N ASN A 578 -8.52 15.57 -30.48
CA ASN A 578 -9.49 14.73 -31.19
C ASN A 578 -9.87 15.27 -32.59
N ASN A 579 -9.67 16.57 -32.83
CA ASN A 579 -9.89 17.16 -34.15
C ASN A 579 -8.85 16.65 -35.17
N ASP A 580 -9.26 15.82 -36.13
CA ASP A 580 -8.36 15.30 -37.17
C ASP A 580 -7.77 16.39 -38.08
N ALA A 581 -8.40 17.56 -38.15
CA ALA A 581 -7.87 18.74 -38.85
C ALA A 581 -6.88 19.57 -38.01
N ALA A 582 -6.57 19.15 -36.77
CA ALA A 582 -5.61 19.84 -35.93
C ALA A 582 -4.22 19.86 -36.59
N LEU A 583 -3.57 21.01 -36.45
CA LEU A 583 -2.33 21.38 -37.11
C LEU A 583 -1.14 20.65 -36.49
N ALA A 584 -0.22 20.20 -37.36
CA ALA A 584 1.02 19.56 -36.94
C ALA A 584 2.02 20.58 -36.37
N ALA A 585 3.04 20.08 -35.69
CA ALA A 585 4.15 20.88 -35.18
C ALA A 585 4.72 21.83 -36.26
N ASN A 586 5.13 23.02 -35.85
CA ASN A 586 5.66 24.10 -36.70
C ASN A 586 4.65 24.77 -37.65
N SER A 587 3.37 24.40 -37.59
CA SER A 587 2.30 25.12 -38.29
C SER A 587 1.92 26.40 -37.56
N SER A 588 1.43 27.41 -38.28
CA SER A 588 0.91 28.64 -37.67
C SER A 588 -0.45 28.39 -37.02
N CYS A 589 -0.65 28.88 -35.80
CA CYS A 589 -1.87 28.71 -35.01
C CYS A 589 -2.27 30.02 -34.34
N GLU A 590 -3.56 30.13 -33.97
CA GLU A 590 -4.08 31.25 -33.19
C GLU A 590 -4.37 30.83 -31.75
N ASN A 591 -4.91 29.61 -31.58
CA ASN A 591 -5.31 29.06 -30.30
C ASN A 591 -4.64 27.71 -30.03
N ASN A 592 -4.51 27.37 -28.75
CA ASN A 592 -4.01 26.05 -28.33
C ASN A 592 -4.78 24.89 -28.97
N SER A 593 -6.11 25.00 -29.08
CA SER A 593 -6.99 24.01 -29.69
C SER A 593 -6.77 23.79 -31.19
N ASP A 594 -6.02 24.64 -31.87
CA ASP A 594 -5.71 24.46 -33.30
C ASP A 594 -4.64 23.39 -33.50
N CYS A 595 -3.81 23.14 -32.47
CA CYS A 595 -2.66 22.26 -32.55
C CYS A 595 -2.98 20.83 -32.10
N ARG A 596 -2.33 19.84 -32.71
CA ARG A 596 -2.43 18.42 -32.28
C ARG A 596 -1.98 18.19 -30.85
N SER A 597 -1.02 18.98 -30.38
CA SER A 597 -0.50 18.95 -29.01
C SER A 597 -1.29 19.77 -28.00
N TYR A 598 -2.34 20.48 -28.44
CA TYR A 598 -2.99 21.52 -27.65
C TYR A 598 -2.06 22.66 -27.18
N LYS A 599 -0.93 22.88 -27.87
CA LYS A 599 0.06 23.90 -27.50
C LYS A 599 0.43 24.80 -28.68
N CYS A 600 -0.13 26.00 -28.68
CA CYS A 600 0.22 27.09 -29.58
C CYS A 600 1.11 28.09 -28.82
N ASP A 601 2.38 28.19 -29.21
CA ASP A 601 3.34 29.08 -28.57
C ASP A 601 3.93 30.04 -29.60
N ASN A 602 3.84 31.34 -29.34
CA ASN A 602 4.25 32.40 -30.25
C ASN A 602 3.65 32.24 -31.67
N GLY A 603 2.39 31.82 -31.75
CA GLY A 603 1.66 31.60 -33.01
C GLY A 603 2.10 30.36 -33.79
N ILE A 604 2.83 29.42 -33.15
CA ILE A 604 3.33 28.19 -33.77
C ILE A 604 2.97 26.97 -32.91
N CYS A 605 2.49 25.90 -33.55
CA CYS A 605 2.19 24.64 -32.87
C CYS A 605 3.47 23.95 -32.38
N ARG A 606 3.50 23.57 -31.09
CA ARG A 606 4.63 22.89 -30.45
C ARG A 606 4.31 21.40 -30.26
N GLY A 607 5.01 20.54 -30.99
CA GLY A 607 4.81 19.09 -30.89
C GLY A 607 3.57 18.59 -31.64
N ASN A 608 3.45 17.26 -31.73
CA ASN A 608 2.34 16.58 -32.41
C ASN A 608 1.44 15.78 -31.47
N TYR A 609 1.71 15.85 -30.17
CA TYR A 609 1.05 15.13 -29.10
C TYR A 609 1.19 15.96 -27.81
N LEU A 610 0.36 15.66 -26.82
CA LEU A 610 0.41 16.30 -25.51
C LEU A 610 1.67 15.85 -24.75
N ASN A 611 2.40 16.80 -24.18
CA ASN A 611 3.57 16.49 -23.37
C ASN A 611 3.17 15.86 -22.03
N GLY A 612 3.85 14.79 -21.66
CA GLY A 612 3.60 14.05 -20.43
C GLY A 612 4.50 12.84 -20.32
N ASN A 613 4.18 11.96 -19.38
CA ASN A 613 4.87 10.70 -19.16
C ASN A 613 3.85 9.56 -19.10
N PHE A 614 4.15 8.47 -19.81
CA PHE A 614 3.45 7.21 -19.68
C PHE A 614 4.18 6.31 -18.68
N SER A 615 3.43 5.65 -17.82
CA SER A 615 3.96 4.67 -16.87
C SER A 615 3.05 3.46 -16.83
N ILE A 616 3.62 2.28 -16.59
CA ILE A 616 2.85 1.06 -16.42
C ILE A 616 3.01 0.51 -15.02
N SER A 617 1.91 0.04 -14.43
CA SER A 617 1.89 -0.54 -13.09
C SER A 617 0.78 -1.58 -12.96
N SER A 618 0.44 -1.95 -11.73
CA SER A 618 -0.53 -3.01 -11.42
C SER A 618 -0.19 -4.33 -12.13
N ASN A 619 0.99 -4.85 -11.84
CA ASN A 619 1.51 -6.06 -12.46
C ASN A 619 1.59 -6.01 -13.98
N TYR A 620 2.05 -4.87 -14.51
CA TYR A 620 2.24 -4.60 -15.93
C TYR A 620 0.94 -4.63 -16.76
N ARG A 621 -0.22 -4.34 -16.14
CA ARG A 621 -1.53 -4.35 -16.83
C ARG A 621 -2.12 -2.97 -17.05
N THR A 622 -1.79 -2.00 -16.21
CA THR A 622 -2.43 -0.68 -16.22
C THR A 622 -1.43 0.36 -16.68
N VAL A 623 -1.72 1.01 -17.79
CA VAL A 623 -0.95 2.15 -18.31
C VAL A 623 -1.61 3.44 -17.88
N GLU A 624 -0.80 4.40 -17.46
CA GLU A 624 -1.20 5.73 -17.03
C GLU A 624 -0.45 6.80 -17.78
N PHE A 625 -1.12 7.90 -18.07
CA PHE A 625 -0.50 9.13 -18.57
C PHE A 625 -0.76 10.29 -17.61
N LEU A 626 0.31 10.99 -17.26
CA LEU A 626 0.26 12.28 -16.57
C LEU A 626 0.87 13.36 -17.46
N SER A 627 0.17 14.49 -17.57
CA SER A 627 0.66 15.70 -18.24
C SER A 627 1.87 16.28 -17.50
N ASN A 628 2.68 17.06 -18.20
CA ASN A 628 3.79 17.83 -17.60
C ASN A 628 3.41 19.29 -17.31
N GLU A 629 2.18 19.72 -17.62
CA GLU A 629 1.74 21.11 -17.45
C GLU A 629 1.22 21.35 -16.02
N GLU A 630 2.02 21.99 -15.18
CA GLU A 630 1.66 22.34 -13.81
C GLU A 630 0.48 23.32 -13.75
N CYS A 631 -0.47 23.09 -12.85
CA CYS A 631 -1.71 23.87 -12.76
C CYS A 631 -2.23 24.11 -11.34
N GLY A 632 -1.63 23.49 -10.33
CA GLY A 632 -2.11 23.59 -8.95
C GLY A 632 -1.20 22.89 -7.96
N ILE A 633 -1.62 22.91 -6.70
CA ILE A 633 -0.95 22.22 -5.59
C ILE A 633 -2.01 21.43 -4.82
N ASN A 634 -1.73 20.17 -4.50
CA ASN A 634 -2.65 19.31 -3.76
C ASN A 634 -2.60 19.57 -2.25
N GLY A 635 -3.46 18.90 -1.50
CA GLY A 635 -3.51 19.07 -0.04
C GLY A 635 -2.18 18.78 0.67
N CYS A 636 -1.29 17.98 0.10
CA CYS A 636 0.02 17.65 0.69
C CYS A 636 1.14 18.61 0.28
N GLY A 637 0.82 19.69 -0.45
CA GLY A 637 1.84 20.63 -0.91
C GLY A 637 2.58 20.18 -2.17
N GLU A 638 2.09 19.15 -2.86
CA GLU A 638 2.69 18.65 -4.10
C GLU A 638 2.07 19.33 -5.32
N LYS A 639 2.87 19.50 -6.37
CA LYS A 639 2.39 20.00 -7.66
C LYS A 639 1.38 19.05 -8.29
N ILE A 640 0.33 19.63 -8.85
CA ILE A 640 -0.68 18.96 -9.69
C ILE A 640 -0.40 19.35 -11.14
N TYR A 641 -0.45 18.36 -12.04
CA TYR A 641 -0.31 18.54 -13.46
C TYR A 641 -1.65 18.35 -14.18
N CYS A 642 -1.97 19.23 -15.12
CA CYS A 642 -3.27 19.23 -15.76
C CYS A 642 -3.21 18.96 -17.26
N LEU A 643 -4.27 18.34 -17.73
CA LEU A 643 -4.68 18.35 -19.12
C LEU A 643 -5.13 19.79 -19.53
N PRO A 644 -5.13 20.10 -20.84
CA PRO A 644 -5.59 21.38 -21.35
C PRO A 644 -7.04 21.68 -20.94
N VAL A 645 -7.33 22.92 -20.53
CA VAL A 645 -8.68 23.35 -20.14
C VAL A 645 -9.66 23.21 -21.29
N ASN A 646 -10.91 22.84 -20.99
CA ASN A 646 -12.02 22.88 -21.95
C ASN A 646 -11.63 22.22 -23.29
N SER A 647 -11.03 21.04 -23.22
CA SER A 647 -10.43 20.36 -24.37
C SER A 647 -11.16 19.06 -24.71
N ASN A 648 -11.12 18.67 -25.98
CA ASN A 648 -11.49 17.34 -26.45
C ASN A 648 -10.23 16.62 -26.88
N LEU A 649 -9.84 15.62 -26.09
CA LEU A 649 -8.61 14.85 -26.28
C LEU A 649 -8.95 13.46 -26.78
N LYS A 650 -8.01 12.88 -27.52
CA LYS A 650 -8.07 11.51 -28.04
C LYS A 650 -6.79 10.78 -27.67
N VAL A 651 -6.93 9.54 -27.19
CA VAL A 651 -5.80 8.63 -26.98
C VAL A 651 -5.73 7.70 -28.17
N GLU A 652 -4.51 7.45 -28.66
CA GLU A 652 -4.24 6.54 -29.77
C GLU A 652 -3.19 5.52 -29.33
N ILE A 653 -3.48 4.23 -29.55
CA ILE A 653 -2.62 3.08 -29.22
C ILE A 653 -2.50 2.22 -30.48
N LYS A 654 -1.30 1.75 -30.81
CA LYS A 654 -1.08 0.88 -31.98
C LYS A 654 -0.82 -0.57 -31.62
N ALA A 655 -1.37 -1.47 -32.42
CA ALA A 655 -0.98 -2.87 -32.39
C ALA A 655 0.39 -3.08 -33.04
N ALA A 656 1.12 -4.11 -32.62
CA ALA A 656 2.42 -4.44 -33.18
C ALA A 656 2.29 -5.15 -34.54
N GLY A 657 3.25 -4.90 -35.43
CA GLY A 657 3.37 -5.65 -36.67
C GLY A 657 3.54 -7.15 -36.39
N LEU A 658 2.97 -8.00 -37.24
CA LEU A 658 2.98 -9.45 -37.07
C LEU A 658 4.26 -10.07 -37.65
N LYS A 659 4.64 -11.25 -37.13
CA LYS A 659 5.76 -12.01 -37.67
C LYS A 659 5.50 -12.43 -39.11
N SER A 660 6.43 -12.09 -40.01
CA SER A 660 6.35 -12.48 -41.42
C SER A 660 6.67 -13.95 -41.62
N CYS A 661 6.10 -14.56 -42.66
CA CYS A 661 6.47 -15.89 -43.14
C CYS A 661 6.99 -15.84 -44.59
N ALA A 662 7.93 -16.72 -44.92
CA ALA A 662 8.45 -16.84 -46.28
C ALA A 662 7.73 -17.94 -47.08
N SER A 663 7.27 -19.01 -46.41
CA SER A 663 6.56 -20.12 -47.05
C SER A 663 5.58 -20.81 -46.09
N SER A 664 4.56 -21.49 -46.62
CA SER A 664 3.58 -22.21 -45.79
C SER A 664 4.21 -23.34 -44.97
N VAL A 665 5.39 -23.84 -45.32
CA VAL A 665 6.10 -24.88 -44.55
C VAL A 665 6.43 -24.40 -43.13
N GLU A 666 6.76 -23.13 -42.97
CA GLU A 666 7.04 -22.51 -41.67
C GLU A 666 5.80 -22.46 -40.78
N CYS A 667 4.62 -22.36 -41.39
CA CYS A 667 3.34 -22.22 -40.72
C CYS A 667 2.74 -23.59 -40.32
N VAL A 668 3.09 -24.69 -41.02
CA VAL A 668 2.57 -26.04 -40.72
C VAL A 668 2.83 -26.48 -39.27
N ALA A 669 3.93 -26.03 -38.66
CA ALA A 669 4.26 -26.34 -37.26
C ALA A 669 3.37 -25.61 -36.23
N ILE A 670 2.54 -24.66 -36.68
CA ILE A 670 1.78 -23.72 -35.85
C ILE A 670 0.28 -23.93 -36.07
N SER A 671 -0.20 -25.18 -36.06
CA SER A 671 -1.63 -25.50 -36.22
C SER A 671 -2.49 -24.69 -35.24
N PRO A 672 -3.61 -24.06 -35.66
CA PRO A 672 -4.28 -24.19 -36.97
C PRO A 672 -3.76 -23.25 -38.10
N PHE A 673 -2.72 -22.46 -37.88
CA PHE A 673 -2.20 -21.45 -38.81
C PHE A 673 -1.25 -22.06 -39.83
N THR A 674 -1.77 -22.80 -40.81
CA THR A 674 -0.96 -23.64 -41.71
C THR A 674 -0.54 -22.99 -43.03
N SER A 675 -1.07 -21.81 -43.37
CA SER A 675 -0.85 -21.15 -44.67
C SER A 675 -0.04 -19.87 -44.53
N CYS A 676 0.91 -19.62 -45.43
CA CYS A 676 1.62 -18.34 -45.50
C CYS A 676 1.01 -17.48 -46.62
N ALA A 677 0.32 -16.40 -46.27
CA ALA A 677 -0.44 -15.60 -47.22
C ALA A 677 -0.33 -14.10 -46.92
N THR A 678 -0.53 -13.28 -47.95
CA THR A 678 -0.47 -11.82 -47.82
C THR A 678 -1.59 -11.32 -46.91
N SER A 679 -1.21 -10.64 -45.84
CA SER A 679 -2.13 -10.05 -44.88
C SER A 679 -2.57 -8.64 -45.28
N GLY A 680 -3.49 -8.06 -44.51
CA GLY A 680 -3.87 -6.65 -44.61
C GLY A 680 -2.73 -5.65 -44.33
N LEU A 681 -1.55 -6.13 -43.89
CA LEU A 681 -0.35 -5.32 -43.62
C LEU A 681 0.57 -5.16 -44.85
N GLY A 682 0.25 -5.81 -45.98
CA GLY A 682 1.03 -5.72 -47.21
C GLY A 682 2.23 -6.68 -47.31
N TYR A 683 2.36 -7.60 -46.36
CA TYR A 683 3.34 -8.70 -46.39
C TYR A 683 2.73 -10.00 -45.89
N ASN A 684 3.43 -11.12 -46.10
CA ASN A 684 2.92 -12.45 -45.79
C ASN A 684 3.05 -12.79 -44.29
N THR A 685 1.99 -13.33 -43.72
CA THR A 685 1.91 -13.83 -42.33
C THR A 685 1.32 -15.25 -42.31
N CYS A 686 1.60 -16.01 -41.25
CA CYS A 686 0.94 -17.31 -41.09
C CYS A 686 -0.53 -17.10 -40.76
N GLN A 687 -1.41 -17.80 -41.47
CA GLN A 687 -2.86 -17.69 -41.39
C GLN A 687 -3.53 -19.07 -41.28
N ASN A 688 -4.66 -19.10 -40.56
CA ASN A 688 -5.54 -20.27 -40.54
C ASN A 688 -6.38 -20.36 -41.83
N LEU A 689 -7.26 -21.37 -41.92
CA LEU A 689 -8.11 -21.58 -43.11
C LEU A 689 -9.12 -20.44 -43.36
N ASP A 690 -9.44 -19.67 -42.33
CA ASP A 690 -10.34 -18.51 -42.40
C ASP A 690 -9.61 -17.20 -42.72
N GLY A 691 -8.30 -17.25 -42.99
CA GLY A 691 -7.47 -16.09 -43.29
C GLY A 691 -7.12 -15.23 -42.06
N LYS A 692 -7.35 -15.73 -40.83
CA LYS A 692 -6.96 -15.05 -39.60
C LYS A 692 -5.48 -15.30 -39.29
N ASN A 693 -4.78 -14.26 -38.87
CA ASN A 693 -3.33 -14.33 -38.67
C ASN A 693 -2.95 -15.01 -37.35
N TYR A 694 -1.77 -15.61 -37.34
CA TYR A 694 -1.07 -15.99 -36.12
C TYR A 694 -0.66 -14.71 -35.36
N PRO A 695 -1.02 -14.58 -34.07
CA PRO A 695 -0.97 -13.29 -33.38
C PRO A 695 0.44 -12.83 -32.98
N LEU A 696 1.45 -13.69 -33.10
CA LEU A 696 2.83 -13.39 -32.71
C LEU A 696 3.40 -12.16 -33.45
N ALA A 697 3.90 -11.20 -32.68
CA ALA A 697 4.47 -9.96 -33.17
C ALA A 697 5.88 -10.11 -33.76
N ASN A 698 6.29 -9.14 -34.56
CA ASN A 698 7.64 -9.01 -35.07
C ASN A 698 8.55 -8.29 -34.04
N LEU A 699 9.29 -9.10 -33.27
CA LEU A 699 10.21 -8.63 -32.24
C LEU A 699 11.42 -7.85 -32.76
N SER A 700 11.70 -7.88 -34.07
CA SER A 700 12.78 -7.06 -34.65
C SER A 700 12.39 -5.59 -34.84
N SER A 701 11.09 -5.30 -34.93
CA SER A 701 10.58 -3.94 -35.17
C SER A 701 9.90 -3.30 -33.95
N LEU A 702 9.40 -4.10 -32.99
CA LEU A 702 8.70 -3.66 -31.75
C LEU A 702 7.97 -2.31 -31.88
N ASN A 703 7.04 -2.23 -32.84
CA ASN A 703 6.41 -0.98 -33.26
C ASN A 703 4.95 -0.83 -32.78
N GLY A 704 4.57 -1.56 -31.73
CA GLY A 704 3.24 -1.52 -31.14
C GLY A 704 3.17 -2.24 -29.80
N VAL A 705 1.96 -2.36 -29.25
CA VAL A 705 1.70 -3.06 -27.98
C VAL A 705 1.71 -4.57 -28.19
N ILE A 706 2.40 -5.27 -27.29
CA ILE A 706 2.46 -6.73 -27.22
C ILE A 706 2.31 -7.20 -25.76
N ASP A 707 1.79 -8.40 -25.56
CA ASP A 707 1.78 -9.05 -24.25
C ASP A 707 3.17 -9.62 -23.87
N LEU A 708 3.23 -10.38 -22.77
CA LEU A 708 4.47 -11.06 -22.35
C LEU A 708 4.76 -12.36 -23.12
N ALA A 709 3.78 -12.91 -23.82
CA ALA A 709 3.87 -14.04 -24.73
C ALA A 709 4.31 -13.64 -26.16
N ASN A 710 4.45 -12.33 -26.39
CA ASN A 710 4.75 -11.64 -27.64
C ASN A 710 3.61 -11.62 -28.67
N ASN A 711 2.36 -11.82 -28.27
CA ASN A 711 1.21 -11.62 -29.15
C ASN A 711 0.91 -10.13 -29.31
N SER A 712 0.52 -9.75 -30.53
CA SER A 712 0.15 -8.38 -30.87
C SER A 712 -1.24 -8.04 -30.34
N PHE A 713 -1.42 -6.80 -29.87
CA PHE A 713 -2.67 -6.28 -29.33
C PHE A 713 -3.87 -6.42 -30.27
N ASP A 714 -5.02 -6.83 -29.71
CA ASP A 714 -6.33 -6.92 -30.39
C ASP A 714 -7.28 -5.86 -29.82
N ALA A 715 -7.37 -4.72 -30.51
CA ALA A 715 -8.25 -3.63 -30.10
C ALA A 715 -9.75 -3.88 -30.37
N ASN A 716 -10.08 -4.58 -31.47
CA ASN A 716 -11.47 -4.75 -31.90
C ASN A 716 -12.16 -5.92 -31.18
N ARG A 717 -11.38 -6.72 -30.44
CA ARG A 717 -11.81 -7.83 -29.58
C ARG A 717 -12.48 -8.94 -30.38
N ASP A 718 -12.01 -9.20 -31.60
CA ASP A 718 -12.50 -10.30 -32.44
C ASP A 718 -11.77 -11.63 -32.18
N GLY A 719 -10.76 -11.61 -31.30
CA GLY A 719 -9.96 -12.76 -30.87
C GLY A 719 -8.73 -13.00 -31.76
N PHE A 720 -8.45 -12.14 -32.74
CA PHE A 720 -7.33 -12.29 -33.66
C PHE A 720 -6.61 -10.98 -33.95
N SER A 721 -5.29 -10.98 -33.83
CA SER A 721 -4.49 -9.83 -34.21
C SER A 721 -4.35 -9.73 -35.75
N ALA A 722 -4.85 -8.65 -36.33
CA ALA A 722 -4.53 -8.10 -37.64
C ALA A 722 -3.30 -7.18 -37.67
N GLY A 723 -2.82 -6.68 -36.52
CA GLY A 723 -1.69 -5.75 -36.42
C GLY A 723 -2.05 -4.28 -36.74
N PRO A 724 -1.07 -3.40 -36.98
CA PRO A 724 -1.30 -1.96 -37.11
C PRO A 724 -1.99 -1.65 -38.44
N ARG A 725 -3.28 -1.30 -38.38
CA ARG A 725 -4.10 -1.10 -39.58
C ARG A 725 -4.97 0.15 -39.48
N SER A 726 -6.12 0.06 -38.84
CA SER A 726 -7.04 1.19 -38.69
C SER A 726 -7.56 1.22 -37.27
N PHE A 727 -7.75 2.40 -36.72
CA PHE A 727 -8.28 2.55 -35.38
C PHE A 727 -9.70 1.99 -35.22
N TYR A 728 -9.84 1.05 -34.28
CA TYR A 728 -11.07 0.78 -33.56
C TYR A 728 -11.33 1.93 -32.59
N TYR A 729 -12.48 2.58 -32.74
CA TYR A 729 -12.85 3.78 -32.00
C TYR A 729 -13.89 3.46 -30.93
N GLU A 730 -13.52 3.47 -29.65
CA GLU A 730 -14.39 3.00 -28.57
C GLU A 730 -15.69 3.81 -28.44
N ASN A 731 -15.65 5.12 -28.77
CA ASN A 731 -16.85 5.96 -28.75
C ASN A 731 -17.90 5.54 -29.80
N ASN A 732 -17.48 4.88 -30.89
CA ASN A 732 -18.37 4.34 -31.93
C ASN A 732 -17.85 2.99 -32.44
N LYS A 733 -18.27 1.93 -31.75
CA LYS A 733 -17.75 0.58 -31.86
C LYS A 733 -18.06 -0.04 -33.23
N ASP A 734 -17.03 -0.27 -34.04
CA ASP A 734 -17.09 -0.99 -35.32
C ASP A 734 -16.04 -2.09 -35.32
N VAL A 735 -16.48 -3.33 -35.12
CA VAL A 735 -15.62 -4.53 -35.03
C VAL A 735 -14.89 -4.86 -36.33
N ASN A 736 -15.24 -4.23 -37.46
CA ASN A 736 -14.56 -4.45 -38.75
C ASN A 736 -13.32 -3.57 -38.92
N ARG A 737 -13.06 -2.66 -37.98
CA ARG A 737 -11.80 -1.90 -37.92
C ARG A 737 -10.66 -2.84 -37.49
N GLY A 738 -9.44 -2.48 -37.87
CA GLY A 738 -8.23 -3.16 -37.37
C GLY A 738 -7.94 -2.88 -35.89
N ASP A 739 -6.71 -3.22 -35.49
CA ASP A 739 -6.39 -3.40 -34.07
C ASP A 739 -5.67 -2.20 -33.44
N ASP A 740 -5.58 -1.08 -34.14
CA ASP A 740 -5.18 0.15 -33.46
C ASP A 740 -6.37 0.60 -32.59
N TYR A 741 -6.14 1.12 -31.40
CA TYR A 741 -7.19 1.51 -30.47
C TYR A 741 -7.22 3.02 -30.26
N SER A 742 -8.42 3.58 -30.18
CA SER A 742 -8.60 4.98 -29.83
C SER A 742 -9.91 5.25 -29.12
N TRP A 743 -9.93 6.29 -28.29
CA TRP A 743 -11.14 6.87 -27.73
C TRP A 743 -10.91 8.35 -27.46
N SER A 744 -12.00 9.12 -27.39
CA SER A 744 -11.97 10.54 -27.05
C SER A 744 -12.86 10.88 -25.87
N PHE A 745 -12.54 11.99 -25.21
CA PHE A 745 -13.24 12.47 -24.03
C PHE A 745 -13.07 13.98 -23.85
N PHE A 746 -13.99 14.60 -23.09
CA PHE A 746 -13.91 16.02 -22.74
C PHE A 746 -13.32 16.27 -21.36
N ILE A 747 -12.57 17.37 -21.27
CA ILE A 747 -11.96 17.90 -20.05
C ILE A 747 -12.53 19.29 -19.78
N SER A 748 -13.00 19.51 -18.55
CA SER A 748 -13.51 20.80 -18.08
C SER A 748 -12.38 21.74 -17.61
N ASP A 749 -12.74 22.93 -17.12
CA ASP A 749 -11.80 23.83 -16.43
C ASP A 749 -11.72 23.59 -14.92
N GLU A 750 -12.55 22.68 -14.38
CA GLU A 750 -12.62 22.37 -12.95
C GLU A 750 -11.41 21.57 -12.47
N ILE A 751 -10.99 21.80 -11.22
CA ILE A 751 -9.94 21.02 -10.54
C ILE A 751 -10.61 20.29 -9.38
N ASN A 752 -10.44 18.97 -9.33
CA ASN A 752 -10.94 18.16 -8.21
C ASN A 752 -9.86 18.04 -7.14
N LEU A 753 -10.09 18.65 -5.96
CA LEU A 753 -9.15 18.63 -4.83
C LEU A 753 -9.61 17.74 -3.66
N SER A 754 -10.66 16.93 -3.86
CA SER A 754 -11.15 16.06 -2.81
C SER A 754 -10.19 14.89 -2.60
N PRO A 755 -9.75 14.57 -1.37
CA PRO A 755 -8.84 13.45 -1.12
C PRO A 755 -9.56 12.09 -1.26
N PRO A 756 -8.83 10.99 -1.54
CA PRO A 756 -9.38 9.64 -1.50
C PRO A 756 -9.53 9.12 -0.07
N LYS A 757 -10.41 8.15 0.12
CA LYS A 757 -10.76 7.54 1.41
C LYS A 757 -10.74 6.02 1.30
N ILE A 758 -10.32 5.33 2.37
CA ILE A 758 -10.43 3.87 2.43
C ILE A 758 -11.83 3.52 2.94
N THR A 759 -12.61 2.81 2.12
CA THR A 759 -13.99 2.39 2.46
C THR A 759 -14.05 0.97 3.01
N TYR A 760 -13.03 0.16 2.74
CA TYR A 760 -12.96 -1.24 3.15
C TYR A 760 -11.52 -1.71 3.28
N ILE A 761 -11.25 -2.55 4.28
CA ILE A 761 -10.00 -3.29 4.44
C ILE A 761 -10.28 -4.69 4.97
N SER A 762 -9.60 -5.70 4.42
CA SER A 762 -9.64 -7.08 4.90
C SER A 762 -8.25 -7.72 4.77
N PRO A 763 -7.74 -8.44 5.77
CA PRO A 763 -8.30 -8.65 7.11
C PRO A 763 -8.56 -7.34 7.88
N THR A 764 -9.59 -7.30 8.72
CA THR A 764 -9.93 -6.10 9.49
C THR A 764 -8.91 -5.85 10.61
N GLN A 765 -8.77 -4.61 11.06
CA GLN A 765 -7.84 -4.28 12.13
C GLN A 765 -8.10 -5.10 13.41
N GLY A 766 -7.06 -5.71 13.97
CA GLY A 766 -7.16 -6.54 15.17
C GLY A 766 -7.74 -7.94 14.95
N GLN A 767 -8.04 -8.33 13.71
CA GLN A 767 -8.44 -9.70 13.39
C GLN A 767 -7.32 -10.69 13.74
N VAL A 768 -7.70 -11.81 14.35
CA VAL A 768 -6.80 -12.90 14.73
C VAL A 768 -7.08 -14.14 13.89
N GLN A 769 -6.12 -15.07 13.81
CA GLN A 769 -6.27 -16.36 13.12
C GLN A 769 -6.56 -16.23 11.60
N THR A 770 -5.99 -15.22 10.95
CA THR A 770 -5.99 -15.10 9.48
C THR A 770 -5.15 -16.22 8.86
N SER A 771 -5.46 -16.62 7.62
CA SER A 771 -4.65 -17.63 6.94
C SER A 771 -3.24 -17.08 6.65
N PHE A 772 -2.23 -17.96 6.65
CA PHE A 772 -0.83 -17.59 6.42
C PHE A 772 -0.56 -16.95 5.05
N SER A 773 -1.46 -17.14 4.09
CA SER A 773 -1.35 -16.66 2.72
C SER A 773 -2.59 -15.87 2.28
N GLU A 774 -3.41 -15.42 3.23
CA GLU A 774 -4.58 -14.59 2.91
C GLU A 774 -4.13 -13.20 2.46
N PRO A 775 -4.45 -12.77 1.23
CA PRO A 775 -4.05 -11.46 0.76
C PRO A 775 -4.80 -10.35 1.48
N ILE A 776 -4.18 -9.17 1.58
CA ILE A 776 -4.82 -8.00 2.16
C ILE A 776 -5.49 -7.17 1.06
N ASN A 777 -6.79 -6.91 1.18
CA ASN A 777 -7.58 -6.13 0.23
C ASN A 777 -7.98 -4.78 0.83
N ILE A 778 -7.85 -3.72 0.06
CA ILE A 778 -8.19 -2.33 0.42
C ILE A 778 -9.04 -1.74 -0.71
N ASN A 779 -10.19 -1.16 -0.39
CA ASN A 779 -10.95 -0.36 -1.37
C ASN A 779 -10.80 1.12 -1.07
N PHE A 780 -10.50 1.89 -2.11
CA PHE A 780 -10.53 3.35 -2.10
C PHE A 780 -11.84 3.83 -2.72
N ASP A 781 -12.47 4.88 -2.19
CA ASP A 781 -13.72 5.47 -2.72
C ASP A 781 -13.59 6.14 -4.10
N LYS A 782 -12.41 6.07 -4.71
CA LYS A 782 -12.05 6.70 -5.97
C LYS A 782 -11.10 5.83 -6.76
N LEU A 783 -10.98 6.18 -8.04
CA LEU A 783 -9.88 5.73 -8.87
C LEU A 783 -8.57 6.29 -8.34
N MET A 784 -7.57 5.42 -8.24
CA MET A 784 -6.25 5.73 -7.74
C MET A 784 -5.24 5.77 -8.88
N LEU A 785 -4.18 6.58 -8.72
CA LEU A 785 -2.99 6.44 -9.55
C LEU A 785 -2.28 5.15 -9.15
N SER A 786 -2.42 4.14 -9.98
CA SER A 786 -1.83 2.81 -9.84
C SER A 786 -0.31 2.87 -9.70
N GLN A 787 0.38 3.84 -10.33
CA GLN A 787 1.82 4.04 -10.14
C GLN A 787 2.22 4.47 -8.71
N THR A 788 1.26 4.95 -7.91
CA THR A 788 1.47 5.30 -6.49
C THR A 788 1.05 4.16 -5.55
N LEU A 789 0.29 3.18 -6.04
CA LEU A 789 -0.10 1.97 -5.31
C LEU A 789 1.02 0.91 -5.37
N LYS A 790 2.20 1.32 -4.91
CA LYS A 790 3.40 0.50 -4.86
C LYS A 790 4.09 0.62 -3.51
N SER A 791 5.14 -0.17 -3.32
CA SER A 791 5.88 -0.19 -2.07
C SER A 791 6.93 0.90 -1.96
N GLY A 792 7.37 1.16 -0.73
CA GLY A 792 8.44 2.12 -0.44
C GLY A 792 7.96 3.52 -0.08
N SER A 793 8.73 4.52 -0.48
CA SER A 793 8.49 5.93 -0.15
C SER A 793 9.03 6.85 -1.24
N VAL A 794 8.41 8.02 -1.38
CA VAL A 794 8.85 9.08 -2.28
C VAL A 794 9.26 10.31 -1.47
N ASN A 795 10.38 10.93 -1.85
CA ASN A 795 10.80 12.20 -1.29
C ASN A 795 10.24 13.34 -2.14
N ILE A 796 9.51 14.25 -1.52
CA ILE A 796 8.89 15.40 -2.18
C ILE A 796 9.51 16.66 -1.63
N PHE A 797 9.93 17.55 -2.53
CA PHE A 797 10.38 18.88 -2.17
C PHE A 797 9.29 19.90 -2.50
N ASN A 798 8.81 20.64 -1.49
CA ASN A 798 7.75 21.64 -1.67
C ASN A 798 8.31 23.06 -1.96
N GLY A 799 9.62 23.18 -2.22
CA GLY A 799 10.30 24.47 -2.38
C GLY A 799 11.00 24.97 -1.11
N GLN A 800 10.68 24.42 0.07
CA GLN A 800 11.30 24.77 1.35
C GLN A 800 11.93 23.56 2.03
N ASP A 801 11.17 22.47 2.18
CA ASP A 801 11.57 21.26 2.89
C ASP A 801 11.38 20.01 2.02
N THR A 802 12.16 18.97 2.30
CA THR A 802 12.00 17.64 1.70
C THR A 802 11.25 16.72 2.66
N PHE A 803 10.09 16.24 2.24
CA PHE A 803 9.21 15.34 2.99
C PHE A 803 9.31 13.93 2.45
N ASN A 804 9.43 12.94 3.32
CA ASN A 804 9.40 11.53 2.93
C ASN A 804 7.97 11.00 3.07
N HIS A 805 7.27 10.87 1.94
CA HIS A 805 5.92 10.34 1.88
C HIS A 805 5.96 8.82 1.72
N LYS A 806 5.31 8.09 2.62
CA LYS A 806 5.19 6.63 2.51
C LYS A 806 4.14 6.27 1.45
N LEU A 807 4.43 5.22 0.67
CA LEU A 807 3.48 4.58 -0.22
C LEU A 807 2.79 3.43 0.53
N VAL A 808 2.50 2.30 -0.12
CA VAL A 808 1.87 1.14 0.52
C VAL A 808 2.95 0.20 1.06
N ASN A 809 3.06 0.06 2.38
CA ASN A 809 4.07 -0.79 3.01
C ASN A 809 3.43 -1.84 3.91
N LEU A 810 3.99 -3.05 3.91
CA LEU A 810 3.60 -4.13 4.81
C LEU A 810 4.75 -4.39 5.77
N LYS A 811 4.48 -4.32 7.07
CA LYS A 811 5.46 -4.51 8.16
C LYS A 811 5.05 -5.68 9.02
N SER A 812 6.03 -6.31 9.67
CA SER A 812 5.81 -7.45 10.56
C SER A 812 6.58 -7.26 11.88
N SER A 813 6.06 -7.85 12.96
CA SER A 813 6.73 -7.95 14.26
C SER A 813 7.83 -9.02 14.29
N SER A 814 7.90 -9.90 13.28
CA SER A 814 8.88 -10.99 13.21
C SER A 814 10.15 -10.55 12.48
N PRO A 815 11.34 -11.03 12.88
CA PRO A 815 12.59 -10.79 12.17
C PRO A 815 12.69 -11.57 10.85
N SER A 816 11.80 -12.53 10.58
CA SER A 816 11.84 -13.31 9.34
C SER A 816 11.50 -12.43 8.13
N PRO A 817 12.37 -12.37 7.11
CA PRO A 817 12.08 -11.64 5.88
C PRO A 817 10.92 -12.30 5.13
N PHE A 818 10.01 -11.47 4.61
CA PHE A 818 8.89 -11.89 3.77
C PHE A 818 8.78 -10.93 2.58
N GLY A 819 8.38 -11.46 1.44
CA GLY A 819 8.13 -10.68 0.23
C GLY A 819 6.68 -10.27 0.12
N PHE A 820 6.39 -9.12 -0.48
CA PHE A 820 5.03 -8.74 -0.85
C PHE A 820 4.99 -7.90 -2.11
N TRP A 821 3.89 -7.98 -2.84
CA TRP A 821 3.66 -7.25 -4.08
C TRP A 821 2.21 -6.78 -4.15
N ILE A 822 1.98 -5.70 -4.89
CA ILE A 822 0.70 -4.98 -4.88
C ILE A 822 0.08 -5.06 -6.26
N LYS A 823 -1.21 -5.39 -6.29
CA LYS A 823 -2.08 -5.31 -7.46
C LYS A 823 -3.18 -4.31 -7.21
N SER A 824 -3.63 -3.65 -8.26
CA SER A 824 -4.78 -2.75 -8.19
C SER A 824 -5.69 -2.92 -9.40
N GLU A 825 -6.99 -2.90 -9.15
CA GLU A 825 -7.99 -2.97 -10.20
C GLU A 825 -9.05 -1.90 -9.95
N ASN A 826 -9.41 -1.20 -11.01
CA ASN A 826 -10.56 -0.32 -10.98
C ASN A 826 -11.83 -1.11 -11.22
N VAL A 827 -12.82 -0.85 -10.38
CA VAL A 827 -14.08 -1.59 -10.34
C VAL A 827 -15.22 -0.61 -10.58
N ASP A 828 -16.08 -0.99 -11.52
CA ASP A 828 -17.42 -0.42 -11.70
C ASP A 828 -18.34 -1.09 -10.68
N THR A 829 -19.00 -0.29 -9.85
CA THR A 829 -19.88 -0.75 -8.79
C THR A 829 -21.32 -0.30 -9.03
N ALA A 830 -22.27 -0.86 -8.29
CA ALA A 830 -23.67 -0.59 -8.57
C ALA A 830 -24.00 0.92 -8.43
N PRO A 831 -24.63 1.56 -9.44
CA PRO A 831 -25.14 0.96 -10.68
C PRO A 831 -24.06 0.67 -11.73
N LEU A 832 -24.01 -0.56 -12.26
CA LEU A 832 -23.04 -0.99 -13.29
C LEU A 832 -23.30 -0.25 -14.61
N ASP A 833 -22.66 0.91 -14.80
CA ASP A 833 -22.90 1.85 -15.88
C ASP A 833 -21.68 2.04 -16.81
N LEU A 834 -20.69 1.17 -16.66
CA LEU A 834 -19.40 1.17 -17.36
C LEU A 834 -18.51 2.37 -17.04
N GLU A 835 -18.82 3.15 -15.99
CA GLU A 835 -17.87 4.05 -15.36
C GLU A 835 -17.17 3.35 -14.19
N LEU A 836 -15.88 3.63 -14.05
CA LEU A 836 -15.10 3.11 -12.95
C LEU A 836 -15.32 4.00 -11.72
N ASP A 837 -15.77 3.43 -10.62
CA ASP A 837 -16.10 4.16 -9.39
C ASP A 837 -14.93 4.17 -8.40
N LEU A 838 -14.33 3.00 -8.19
CA LEU A 838 -13.44 2.74 -7.06
C LEU A 838 -12.22 1.93 -7.49
N THR A 839 -11.14 2.01 -6.73
CA THR A 839 -9.98 1.11 -6.90
C THR A 839 -9.89 0.13 -5.74
N THR A 840 -9.86 -1.16 -6.07
CA THR A 840 -9.50 -2.25 -5.15
C THR A 840 -8.02 -2.53 -5.29
N THR A 841 -7.30 -2.52 -4.16
CA THR A 841 -5.87 -2.83 -4.06
C THR A 841 -5.69 -4.11 -3.26
N THR A 842 -5.00 -5.09 -3.84
CA THR A 842 -4.67 -6.38 -3.23
C THR A 842 -3.18 -6.46 -2.99
N ILE A 843 -2.78 -6.63 -1.72
CA ILE A 843 -1.41 -6.85 -1.28
C ILE A 843 -1.25 -8.36 -1.09
N ASN A 844 -0.54 -8.98 -2.02
CA ASN A 844 -0.14 -10.38 -1.92
C ASN A 844 1.21 -10.47 -1.22
N HIS A 845 1.45 -11.57 -0.52
CA HIS A 845 2.70 -11.77 0.19
C HIS A 845 3.08 -13.25 0.24
N THR A 846 4.36 -13.51 0.46
CA THR A 846 4.84 -14.85 0.79
C THR A 846 4.21 -15.33 2.10
N PRO A 847 4.01 -16.64 2.31
CA PRO A 847 3.41 -17.15 3.54
C PRO A 847 4.05 -16.58 4.80
N PHE A 848 3.24 -16.05 5.72
CA PHE A 848 3.73 -15.55 7.00
C PHE A 848 4.16 -16.68 7.93
N ALA A 849 5.09 -16.38 8.85
CA ALA A 849 5.47 -17.31 9.91
C ALA A 849 4.35 -17.45 10.96
N GLU A 850 4.38 -18.54 11.73
CA GLU A 850 3.44 -18.75 12.83
C GLU A 850 3.51 -17.63 13.89
N SER A 851 2.35 -17.22 14.40
CA SER A 851 2.22 -16.18 15.43
C SER A 851 2.79 -14.80 15.06
N MET A 852 2.87 -14.49 13.77
CA MET A 852 3.31 -13.19 13.27
C MET A 852 2.20 -12.13 13.39
N THR A 853 2.52 -10.94 13.88
CA THR A 853 1.66 -9.75 13.77
C THR A 853 2.16 -8.90 12.61
N PHE A 854 1.26 -8.43 11.76
CA PHE A 854 1.60 -7.55 10.63
C PHE A 854 0.79 -6.25 10.67
N LEU A 855 1.29 -5.23 9.98
CA LEU A 855 0.69 -3.92 9.84
C LEU A 855 0.80 -3.48 8.39
N VAL A 856 -0.31 -3.02 7.81
CA VAL A 856 -0.32 -2.32 6.54
C VAL A 856 -0.32 -0.82 6.78
N GLN A 857 0.60 -0.12 6.11
CA GLN A 857 0.71 1.33 6.11
C GLN A 857 0.37 1.85 4.71
N VAL A 858 -0.69 2.63 4.59
CA VAL A 858 -1.00 3.44 3.41
C VAL A 858 -0.68 4.88 3.75
N GLY A 859 0.42 5.41 3.19
CA GLY A 859 0.87 6.78 3.48
C GLY A 859 0.38 7.83 2.48
N SER A 860 0.79 9.06 2.73
CA SER A 860 0.43 10.24 1.92
C SER A 860 1.14 10.35 0.58
N GLY A 861 1.94 9.37 0.19
CA GLY A 861 2.49 9.27 -1.16
C GLY A 861 1.51 8.63 -2.16
N VAL A 862 0.49 7.92 -1.65
CA VAL A 862 -0.57 7.34 -2.47
C VAL A 862 -1.51 8.45 -2.94
N LYS A 863 -1.88 8.46 -4.22
CA LYS A 863 -2.70 9.53 -4.83
C LYS A 863 -3.90 8.98 -5.57
N ASP A 864 -4.99 9.73 -5.57
CA ASP A 864 -6.11 9.46 -6.47
C ASP A 864 -5.76 9.82 -7.93
N ILE A 865 -6.61 9.43 -8.88
CA ILE A 865 -6.48 9.73 -10.32
C ILE A 865 -6.44 11.23 -10.62
N TYR A 866 -6.87 12.07 -9.68
CA TYR A 866 -6.84 13.53 -9.74
C TYR A 866 -5.60 14.13 -9.05
N GLN A 867 -4.62 13.28 -8.67
CA GLN A 867 -3.37 13.62 -8.00
C GLN A 867 -3.54 14.16 -6.58
N ASN A 868 -4.68 13.93 -5.94
CA ASN A 868 -4.87 14.25 -4.53
C ASN A 868 -4.23 13.18 -3.67
N CYS A 869 -3.29 13.58 -2.82
CA CYS A 869 -2.69 12.69 -1.87
C CYS A 869 -3.73 12.12 -0.88
N TYR A 870 -3.52 10.86 -0.53
CA TYR A 870 -4.21 10.24 0.60
C TYR A 870 -3.76 10.93 1.89
N LYS A 871 -4.69 11.50 2.64
CA LYS A 871 -4.41 12.04 3.97
C LYS A 871 -5.12 11.15 4.98
N ALA A 872 -4.39 10.66 5.99
CA ALA A 872 -4.90 9.77 7.04
C ALA A 872 -5.99 10.45 7.87
N SER A 873 -7.19 10.53 7.31
CA SER A 873 -8.33 11.25 7.88
C SER A 873 -9.65 10.53 7.67
N VAL A 874 -9.70 9.50 6.82
CA VAL A 874 -10.90 8.70 6.63
C VAL A 874 -10.56 7.24 6.31
N GLY A 875 -10.46 6.43 7.37
CA GLY A 875 -10.55 4.97 7.30
C GLY A 875 -11.97 4.49 7.60
N PRO A 876 -12.28 3.20 7.40
CA PRO A 876 -13.65 2.66 7.49
C PRO A 876 -14.30 2.84 8.87
N ASP A 877 -13.51 2.93 9.94
CA ASP A 877 -14.00 3.01 11.33
C ASP A 877 -13.99 4.45 11.91
N CYS A 878 -13.77 5.50 11.10
CA CYS A 878 -13.65 6.89 11.59
C CYS A 878 -14.94 7.72 11.43
N PRO A 879 -15.43 8.42 12.49
CA PRO A 879 -16.55 9.35 12.36
C PRO A 879 -16.21 10.58 11.51
N THR A 880 -17.18 11.05 10.72
CA THR A 880 -17.02 12.01 9.61
C THR A 880 -16.94 13.50 10.01
N THR A 881 -16.21 13.83 11.06
CA THR A 881 -16.04 15.23 11.50
C THR A 881 -14.56 15.54 11.73
N GLU A 882 -13.85 15.83 10.64
CA GLU A 882 -12.58 16.59 10.55
C GLU A 882 -11.40 16.20 11.46
N ALA A 883 -11.47 15.07 12.16
CA ALA A 883 -10.35 14.52 12.91
C ALA A 883 -9.58 13.52 12.04
N SER A 884 -8.26 13.54 12.16
CA SER A 884 -7.40 12.57 11.48
C SER A 884 -7.56 11.20 12.15
N CYS A 885 -7.61 10.10 11.39
CA CYS A 885 -7.86 8.79 11.99
C CYS A 885 -6.56 8.04 12.19
N CYS A 886 -6.22 7.78 13.46
CA CYS A 886 -5.06 6.97 13.83
C CYS A 886 -5.51 5.74 14.58
N PHE A 887 -5.21 4.57 14.01
CA PHE A 887 -5.54 3.26 14.58
C PHE A 887 -7.04 3.04 14.84
N GLY A 888 -7.92 3.65 14.02
CA GLY A 888 -9.37 3.58 14.20
C GLY A 888 -9.94 4.62 15.16
N VAL A 889 -9.12 5.57 15.62
CA VAL A 889 -9.53 6.63 16.55
C VAL A 889 -9.26 8.01 15.94
N ALA A 890 -10.25 8.89 16.02
CA ALA A 890 -10.11 10.30 15.69
C ALA A 890 -9.06 10.97 16.59
N THR A 891 -8.06 11.62 15.99
CA THR A 891 -6.99 12.37 16.63
C THR A 891 -6.75 13.70 15.92
N THR A 892 -6.31 14.70 16.68
CA THR A 892 -5.78 15.97 16.19
C THR A 892 -4.25 16.01 16.28
N GLU A 893 -3.64 15.01 16.89
CA GLU A 893 -2.20 14.86 17.05
C GLU A 893 -1.64 14.07 15.88
N LEU A 894 -1.23 14.80 14.86
CA LEU A 894 -0.41 14.29 13.76
C LEU A 894 0.99 14.88 13.87
N ASP A 895 1.97 14.18 13.32
CA ASP A 895 3.29 14.79 13.12
C ASP A 895 3.21 15.95 12.12
N SER A 896 4.32 16.69 11.95
CA SER A 896 4.42 17.77 10.96
C SER A 896 4.19 17.32 9.51
N GLN A 897 4.13 16.02 9.27
CA GLN A 897 3.93 15.38 7.96
C GLN A 897 2.49 14.87 7.78
N GLY A 898 1.63 15.07 8.79
CA GLY A 898 0.24 14.61 8.76
C GLY A 898 0.09 13.10 8.98
N ASN A 899 1.13 12.42 9.48
CA ASN A 899 1.07 11.00 9.83
C ASN A 899 0.65 10.81 11.29
N CYS A 900 0.08 9.65 11.57
CA CYS A 900 -0.16 9.19 12.92
C CYS A 900 1.14 9.09 13.72
N VAL A 901 1.17 9.78 14.85
CA VAL A 901 2.23 9.63 15.85
C VAL A 901 2.01 8.28 16.55
N PHE A 902 3.03 7.44 16.54
CA PHE A 902 3.02 6.11 17.19
C PHE A 902 3.40 6.18 18.66
#